data_AF-A0A8S2M036-F1
#
_entry.id   AF-A0A8S2M036-F1
#
_cell.length_a   1.000
_cell.length_b   1.000
_cell.length_c   1.000
_cell.angle_alpha   90.00
_cell.angle_beta   90.00
_cell.angle_gamma   90.00
#
_symmetry.space_group_name_H-M   'P 1'
#
loop_
_entity.id
_entity.type
_entity.pdbx_description
1 polymer ?
#
loop_
_entity_poly.entity_id
_entity_poly.type
_entity_poly.pdbx_seq_one_letter_code
_entity_poly.pdbx_strand_id
1 'polypeptide(L)'
;TSKKQSIYCGFDPTAKSIHIGNLVGLIGLLHWQRAGHQPIALLGSATVLIGDPSGRSTERKQNLSNDDIVSNTENIERLIRLIFQNHEKYFWKEQQKKLVPLTVVNNLSFYENMNTITFVSTYGPHFRMNQLLSRKVIKTRIETSHDGLGYNEFSYQLYQAYDWYCLFKQYDCRFQLGGVDQIGNMRSGHDFISRMTNFEEDSYGVTVPLITNENGEKLGKSVGNALWLDENLCSPYECYQHFRNTPDSKVEEYLKIFTFLPLNEIQQLMEVHRSKPHEYAGQIKLAKQITLLVHGEQGLESAIRSTQAMFAQNIDLLHNLTEKEINGLSVSVPTIQMSLNPELTLLDVCMSAKCFSNELVALKVINDGGVYVNHKKLSNPQAVLVFGVHILPNMITVLRVGLSQYYEEKRPMTMNNNEENFLYKQKDQPKVTRSKKFHGIISTYMQTGNSSITQNSYKYDSTTSSEQSLTRKFVRYSNFRQSCQENTYPDNQHKYQNKSSSFRIEPKLTYDEIWLSNKRYNTRVAANVDNRKTETTIEKSNQTPPKRKSSRTCTYQVSNGQVIHERIYAPTIKPKLCLRIAVNGASKSMRGQLPLSNLNLTNGDFGDDAGMIVENRDYCFVGLADGASGNRSFGINPADFSQAVLAACGSILNQTKIQPNQLPRLIMSAMQQVEASHVRGNTNVSIIFDKDKKNTDDLYIGSSTLCLFALDKQEKTLTSLNIGDSGFVIYRNNEIYGRSKCTMNSSGVGPRQLFAVNGSLGLPCFINENEVLRDCSLDRVAVQKGDIIILSSDGLWDVIKGDQLHQIVKRNANKHLQDLADDLLSQAVEGYIANGRDDILIIVCRVDSSL
;
A
#
# COMPACT_ATOMS: atom_id res chain seq x y z
N THR A 1 32.28 -0.02 -0.53
CA THR A 1 33.45 0.78 -0.97
C THR A 1 33.46 2.11 -0.21
N SER A 2 34.61 2.78 -0.08
CA SER A 2 34.75 4.06 0.67
C SER A 2 34.68 5.32 -0.21
N LYS A 3 34.60 5.18 -1.54
CA LYS A 3 34.48 6.29 -2.50
C LYS A 3 33.12 6.99 -2.35
N LYS A 4 33.10 8.33 -2.39
CA LYS A 4 31.87 9.14 -2.55
C LYS A 4 31.06 8.66 -3.75
N GLN A 5 29.78 8.37 -3.54
CA GLN A 5 28.83 7.97 -4.59
C GLN A 5 27.91 9.13 -4.98
N SER A 6 27.23 9.00 -6.12
CA SER A 6 26.13 9.87 -6.55
C SER A 6 24.81 9.11 -6.60
N ILE A 7 23.74 9.71 -6.06
CA ILE A 7 22.38 9.15 -6.00
C ILE A 7 21.36 10.17 -6.47
N TYR A 8 20.33 9.73 -7.19
CA TYR A 8 19.22 10.61 -7.60
C TYR A 8 17.84 10.12 -7.17
N CYS A 9 16.90 11.04 -7.02
CA CYS A 9 15.46 10.76 -6.92
C CYS A 9 14.73 11.60 -7.98
N GLY A 10 13.75 11.00 -8.66
CA GLY A 10 12.90 11.67 -9.66
C GLY A 10 11.68 12.34 -9.03
N PHE A 11 11.30 13.50 -9.55
CA PHE A 11 10.13 14.28 -9.15
C PHE A 11 9.41 14.83 -10.39
N ASP A 12 8.37 14.12 -10.84
CA ASP A 12 7.51 14.57 -11.94
C ASP A 12 6.63 15.78 -11.50
N PRO A 13 6.70 16.96 -12.17
CA PRO A 13 5.89 18.15 -11.88
C PRO A 13 4.39 18.01 -12.28
N THR A 14 3.70 17.01 -11.73
CA THR A 14 2.29 16.70 -12.05
C THR A 14 1.26 17.67 -11.47
N ALA A 15 1.67 18.55 -10.56
CA ALA A 15 0.83 19.50 -9.83
C ALA A 15 1.68 20.68 -9.33
N LYS A 16 1.03 21.74 -8.85
CA LYS A 16 1.67 22.98 -8.33
C LYS A 16 2.61 22.80 -7.14
N SER A 17 2.63 21.62 -6.52
CA SER A 17 3.52 21.28 -5.41
C SER A 17 3.73 19.76 -5.35
N ILE A 18 4.78 19.37 -4.64
CA ILE A 18 4.96 18.00 -4.14
C ILE A 18 4.20 17.80 -2.82
N HIS A 19 3.67 16.61 -2.60
CA HIS A 19 2.99 16.23 -1.35
C HIS A 19 3.88 15.38 -0.43
N ILE A 20 3.46 15.17 0.81
CA ILE A 20 4.17 14.40 1.85
C ILE A 20 4.71 13.03 1.39
N GLY A 21 4.01 12.32 0.50
CA GLY A 21 4.47 11.05 -0.06
C GLY A 21 5.80 11.13 -0.83
N ASN A 22 6.21 12.33 -1.26
CA ASN A 22 7.47 12.60 -1.95
C ASN A 22 8.58 13.03 -0.97
N LEU A 23 8.23 13.49 0.24
CA LEU A 23 9.19 13.91 1.26
C LEU A 23 10.11 12.75 1.68
N VAL A 24 9.61 11.50 1.65
CA VAL A 24 10.42 10.30 1.96
C VAL A 24 11.61 10.15 1.00
N GLY A 25 11.42 10.44 -0.30
CA GLY A 25 12.50 10.45 -1.27
C GLY A 25 13.51 11.56 -1.00
N LEU A 26 13.04 12.76 -0.64
CA LEU A 26 13.91 13.87 -0.23
C LEU A 26 14.69 13.57 1.04
N ILE A 27 14.06 12.96 2.05
CA ILE A 27 14.72 12.55 3.30
C ILE A 27 15.76 11.46 3.03
N GLY A 28 15.49 10.50 2.14
CA GLY A 28 16.50 9.54 1.69
C GLY A 28 17.71 10.22 1.02
N LEU A 29 17.50 11.20 0.13
CA LEU A 29 18.59 12.01 -0.42
C LEU A 29 19.35 12.80 0.66
N LEU A 30 18.66 13.33 1.68
CA LEU A 30 19.29 14.01 2.83
C LEU A 30 20.14 13.04 3.68
N HIS A 31 19.71 11.80 3.92
CA HIS A 31 20.54 10.79 4.58
C HIS A 31 21.82 10.48 3.79
N TRP A 32 21.73 10.39 2.46
CA TRP A 32 22.92 10.23 1.60
C TRP A 32 23.82 11.48 1.61
N GLN A 33 23.24 12.69 1.66
CA GLN A 33 23.99 13.94 1.83
C GLN A 33 24.75 13.97 3.17
N ARG A 34 24.11 13.55 4.27
CA ARG A 34 24.72 13.41 5.62
C ARG A 34 25.87 12.40 5.62
N ALA A 35 25.76 11.30 4.87
CA ALA A 35 26.84 10.34 4.63
C ALA A 35 28.00 10.90 3.76
N GLY A 36 27.85 12.09 3.19
CA GLY A 36 28.85 12.75 2.33
C GLY A 36 28.76 12.36 0.86
N HIS A 37 27.69 11.69 0.44
CA HIS A 37 27.42 11.35 -0.96
C HIS A 37 26.85 12.56 -1.73
N GLN A 38 26.74 12.45 -3.06
CA GLN A 38 26.15 13.48 -3.91
C GLN A 38 24.65 13.23 -4.10
N PRO A 39 23.75 14.00 -3.47
CA PRO A 39 22.34 13.96 -3.82
C PRO A 39 22.09 14.72 -5.13
N ILE A 40 21.17 14.18 -5.93
CA ILE A 40 20.65 14.77 -7.16
C ILE A 40 19.12 14.72 -7.12
N ALA A 41 18.46 15.86 -7.27
CA ALA A 41 17.02 15.91 -7.52
C ALA A 41 16.79 16.06 -9.03
N LEU A 42 16.14 15.07 -9.65
CA LEU A 42 15.77 15.12 -11.07
C LEU A 42 14.32 15.61 -11.20
N LEU A 43 14.13 16.73 -11.89
CA LEU A 43 12.82 17.28 -12.21
C LEU A 43 12.34 16.69 -13.55
N GLY A 44 11.18 16.06 -13.52
CA GLY A 44 10.64 15.25 -14.62
C GLY A 44 9.81 16.01 -15.65
N SER A 45 10.25 17.19 -16.10
CA SER A 45 9.43 18.03 -17.00
C SER A 45 9.11 17.33 -18.34
N ALA A 46 10.04 16.54 -18.89
CA ALA A 46 9.79 15.75 -20.10
C ALA A 46 8.96 14.49 -19.82
N THR A 47 9.24 13.78 -18.71
CA THR A 47 8.49 12.58 -18.30
C THR A 47 7.03 12.87 -17.97
N VAL A 48 6.70 14.08 -17.49
CA VAL A 48 5.31 14.52 -17.29
C VAL A 48 4.48 14.62 -18.56
N LEU A 49 5.11 14.95 -19.71
CA LEU A 49 4.45 14.96 -21.03
C LEU A 49 4.10 13.56 -21.54
N ILE A 50 4.62 12.52 -20.89
CA ILE A 50 4.38 11.10 -21.22
C ILE A 50 3.41 10.52 -20.19
N GLY A 51 3.77 10.60 -18.91
CA GLY A 51 2.95 10.21 -17.76
C GLY A 51 3.20 8.79 -17.26
N ASP A 52 3.49 8.68 -15.96
CA ASP A 52 3.75 7.42 -15.27
C ASP A 52 2.48 6.57 -15.06
N PRO A 53 2.42 5.31 -15.55
CA PRO A 53 1.35 4.37 -15.20
C PRO A 53 1.46 3.80 -13.77
N SER A 54 2.59 3.97 -13.09
CA SER A 54 2.90 3.22 -11.86
C SER A 54 1.94 3.51 -10.70
N GLY A 55 1.36 2.45 -10.16
CA GLY A 55 0.42 2.53 -9.04
C GLY A 55 -0.88 3.29 -9.37
N ARG A 56 -1.35 3.24 -10.62
CA ARG A 56 -2.63 3.79 -11.09
C ARG A 56 -3.45 2.71 -11.82
N SER A 57 -4.78 2.80 -11.73
CA SER A 57 -5.72 1.88 -12.41
C SER A 57 -6.36 2.47 -13.67
N THR A 58 -6.25 3.78 -13.88
CA THR A 58 -6.89 4.53 -14.97
C THR A 58 -5.86 5.38 -15.72
N GLU A 59 -6.04 5.53 -17.02
CA GLU A 59 -5.16 6.34 -17.88
C GLU A 59 -5.09 7.81 -17.44
N ARG A 60 -3.91 8.42 -17.56
CA ARG A 60 -3.72 9.84 -17.25
C ARG A 60 -4.27 10.73 -18.37
N LYS A 61 -5.45 11.33 -18.14
CA LYS A 61 -5.94 12.47 -18.95
C LYS A 61 -4.92 13.62 -18.89
N GLN A 62 -4.23 13.87 -20.00
CA GLN A 62 -3.19 14.91 -20.12
C GLN A 62 -3.83 16.28 -20.36
N ASN A 63 -4.12 17.00 -19.28
CA ASN A 63 -4.72 18.34 -19.29
C ASN A 63 -3.80 19.41 -18.65
N LEU A 64 -2.47 19.26 -18.73
CA LEU A 64 -1.51 20.27 -18.29
C LEU A 64 -0.99 21.04 -19.51
N SER A 65 -0.94 22.37 -19.45
CA SER A 65 -0.23 23.17 -20.44
C SER A 65 1.28 23.14 -20.21
N ASN A 66 2.06 23.57 -21.21
CA ASN A 66 3.51 23.75 -21.03
C ASN A 66 3.81 24.78 -19.93
N ASP A 67 3.00 25.83 -19.84
CA ASP A 67 3.15 26.90 -18.84
C ASP A 67 2.87 26.38 -17.42
N ASP A 68 1.87 25.50 -17.25
CA ASP A 68 1.64 24.78 -15.99
C ASP A 68 2.87 23.91 -15.64
N ILE A 69 3.44 23.20 -16.60
CA ILE A 69 4.61 22.32 -16.36
C ILE A 69 5.83 23.14 -15.95
N VAL A 70 6.10 24.28 -16.59
CA VAL A 70 7.17 25.21 -16.19
C VAL A 70 6.93 25.73 -14.77
N SER A 71 5.76 26.30 -14.49
CA SER A 71 5.44 26.87 -13.17
C SER A 71 5.46 25.82 -12.05
N ASN A 72 4.95 24.61 -12.31
CA ASN A 72 5.06 23.48 -11.39
C ASN A 72 6.52 23.09 -11.14
N THR A 73 7.36 23.06 -12.19
CA THR A 73 8.79 22.71 -12.12
C THR A 73 9.55 23.71 -11.25
N GLU A 74 9.39 25.01 -11.50
CA GLU A 74 10.02 26.09 -10.74
C GLU A 74 9.63 26.03 -9.25
N ASN A 75 8.34 25.84 -8.95
CA ASN A 75 7.89 25.79 -7.56
C ASN A 75 8.37 24.52 -6.84
N ILE A 76 8.42 23.37 -7.52
CA ILE A 76 8.95 22.13 -6.94
C ILE A 76 10.46 22.24 -6.71
N GLU A 77 11.22 22.85 -7.63
CA GLU A 77 12.63 23.14 -7.41
C GLU A 77 12.84 24.03 -6.17
N ARG A 78 12.08 25.12 -6.06
CA ARG A 78 12.11 26.04 -4.91
C ARG A 78 11.85 25.31 -3.59
N LEU A 79 10.82 24.46 -3.53
CA LEU A 79 10.47 23.68 -2.34
C LEU A 79 11.56 22.66 -1.97
N ILE A 80 12.13 21.96 -2.96
CA ILE A 80 13.23 21.01 -2.75
C ILE A 80 14.46 21.74 -2.20
N ARG A 81 14.85 22.88 -2.79
CA ARG A 81 15.98 23.69 -2.32
C ARG A 81 15.74 24.22 -0.89
N LEU A 82 14.52 24.67 -0.58
CA LEU A 82 14.13 25.13 0.76
C LEU A 82 14.26 24.00 1.81
N ILE A 83 13.79 22.79 1.51
CA ILE A 83 13.90 21.63 2.41
C ILE A 83 15.36 21.28 2.71
N PHE A 84 16.25 21.33 1.71
CA PHE A 84 17.69 21.11 1.90
C PHE A 84 18.37 22.25 2.71
N GLN A 85 17.97 23.51 2.49
CA GLN A 85 18.44 24.65 3.28
C GLN A 85 17.97 24.57 4.74
N ASN A 86 16.72 24.16 4.98
CA ASN A 86 16.19 23.91 6.33
C ASN A 86 16.93 22.75 7.01
N HIS A 87 17.22 21.66 6.28
CA HIS A 87 18.03 20.56 6.80
C HIS A 87 19.42 21.03 7.26
N GLU A 88 20.17 21.75 6.41
CA GLU A 88 21.50 22.27 6.77
C GLU A 88 21.41 23.28 7.93
N LYS A 89 20.46 24.23 7.89
CA LYS A 89 20.31 25.26 8.93
C LYS A 89 19.90 24.70 10.29
N TYR A 90 19.01 23.70 10.36
CA TYR A 90 18.40 23.26 11.64
C TYR A 90 18.82 21.87 12.12
N PHE A 91 19.17 20.94 11.22
CA PHE A 91 19.37 19.51 11.54
C PHE A 91 20.82 19.03 11.38
N TRP A 92 21.75 19.94 11.07
CA TRP A 92 23.18 19.62 10.85
C TRP A 92 24.17 20.52 11.62
N LYS A 93 23.69 21.54 12.37
CA LYS A 93 24.52 22.56 13.05
C LYS A 93 25.72 21.99 13.83
N GLU A 94 25.52 20.85 14.50
CA GLU A 94 26.48 20.29 15.47
C GLU A 94 27.67 19.57 14.81
N GLN A 95 27.56 19.11 13.56
CA GLN A 95 28.55 18.19 12.98
C GLN A 95 29.78 18.86 12.36
N GLN A 96 29.82 20.20 12.27
CA GLN A 96 30.89 21.06 11.73
C GLN A 96 31.38 20.79 10.28
N LYS A 97 31.07 19.63 9.71
CA LYS A 97 31.45 19.20 8.37
C LYS A 97 30.49 19.80 7.33
N LYS A 98 31.01 20.59 6.39
CA LYS A 98 30.19 21.17 5.31
C LYS A 98 29.48 20.08 4.51
N LEU A 99 28.17 20.22 4.27
CA LEU A 99 27.40 19.29 3.45
C LEU A 99 27.79 19.42 1.97
N VAL A 100 27.59 18.32 1.24
CA VAL A 100 27.70 18.32 -0.22
C VAL A 100 26.49 19.08 -0.79
N PRO A 101 26.68 20.08 -1.67
CA PRO A 101 25.55 20.85 -2.22
C PRO A 101 24.63 19.96 -3.07
N LEU A 102 23.32 20.22 -3.01
CA LEU A 102 22.33 19.55 -3.84
C LEU A 102 22.51 19.95 -5.32
N THR A 103 22.68 18.94 -6.19
CA THR A 103 22.48 19.12 -7.62
C THR A 103 20.98 19.02 -7.92
N VAL A 104 20.45 19.96 -8.69
CA VAL A 104 19.11 19.83 -9.30
C VAL A 104 19.30 19.79 -10.81
N VAL A 105 18.62 18.87 -11.48
CA VAL A 105 18.70 18.66 -12.94
C VAL A 105 17.29 18.57 -13.49
N ASN A 106 17.02 19.13 -14.66
CA ASN A 106 15.76 18.96 -15.38
C ASN A 106 15.98 18.02 -16.58
N ASN A 107 15.21 16.93 -16.66
CA ASN A 107 15.38 15.94 -17.73
C ASN A 107 15.06 16.48 -19.13
N LEU A 108 14.32 17.59 -19.26
CA LEU A 108 14.06 18.24 -20.55
C LEU A 108 15.36 18.57 -21.32
N SER A 109 16.43 18.93 -20.60
CA SER A 109 17.77 19.20 -21.17
C SER A 109 18.40 18.00 -21.88
N PHE A 110 18.02 16.76 -21.51
CA PHE A 110 18.51 15.54 -22.15
C PHE A 110 17.88 15.31 -23.54
N TYR A 111 16.78 16.02 -23.86
CA TYR A 111 15.97 15.80 -25.05
C TYR A 111 16.00 16.96 -26.05
N GLU A 112 16.57 18.13 -25.71
CA GLU A 112 16.61 19.34 -26.56
C GLU A 112 17.11 19.10 -28.00
N ASN A 113 18.07 18.17 -28.16
CA ASN A 113 18.65 17.79 -29.45
C ASN A 113 18.35 16.33 -29.84
N MET A 114 17.39 15.67 -29.15
CA MET A 114 17.07 14.25 -29.34
C MET A 114 15.87 14.08 -30.28
N ASN A 115 16.12 13.72 -31.53
CA ASN A 115 15.05 13.29 -32.43
C ASN A 115 14.68 11.81 -32.21
N THR A 116 13.42 11.46 -32.48
CA THR A 116 12.86 10.12 -32.25
C THR A 116 13.61 9.01 -32.99
N ILE A 117 14.11 9.27 -34.20
CA ILE A 117 14.86 8.28 -34.99
C ILE A 117 16.18 7.94 -34.28
N THR A 118 16.91 8.95 -33.81
CA THR A 118 18.17 8.79 -33.06
C THR A 118 17.94 8.05 -31.74
N PHE A 119 16.87 8.37 -31.01
CA PHE A 119 16.53 7.65 -29.78
C PHE A 119 16.25 6.17 -30.04
N VAL A 120 15.41 5.86 -31.04
CA VAL A 120 15.02 4.48 -31.39
C VAL A 120 16.18 3.69 -32.00
N SER A 121 17.04 4.30 -32.83
CA SER A 121 18.18 3.60 -33.44
C SER A 121 19.34 3.37 -32.47
N THR A 122 19.61 4.32 -31.57
CA THR A 122 20.77 4.28 -30.65
C THR A 122 20.44 3.51 -29.38
N TYR A 123 19.29 3.78 -28.75
CA TYR A 123 18.96 3.26 -27.43
C TYR A 123 17.90 2.14 -27.48
N GLY A 124 17.01 2.17 -28.48
CA GLY A 124 16.00 1.13 -28.72
C GLY A 124 16.52 -0.32 -28.68
N PRO A 125 17.68 -0.68 -29.28
CA PRO A 125 18.20 -2.05 -29.27
C PRO A 125 18.52 -2.62 -27.87
N HIS A 126 18.73 -1.74 -26.88
CA HIS A 126 19.03 -2.12 -25.50
C HIS A 126 17.73 -2.39 -24.70
N PHE A 127 16.58 -1.88 -25.16
CA PHE A 127 15.26 -2.14 -24.56
C PHE A 127 14.64 -3.43 -25.11
N ARG A 128 14.57 -4.47 -24.27
CA ARG A 128 14.03 -5.79 -24.67
C ARG A 128 12.54 -5.90 -24.36
N MET A 129 11.70 -5.84 -25.40
CA MET A 129 10.23 -5.84 -25.29
C MET A 129 9.66 -6.89 -24.34
N ASN A 130 10.12 -8.14 -24.41
CA ASN A 130 9.64 -9.22 -23.52
C ASN A 130 9.92 -8.91 -22.03
N GLN A 131 11.04 -8.25 -21.71
CA GLN A 131 11.37 -7.86 -20.34
C GLN A 131 10.50 -6.69 -19.88
N LEU A 132 10.24 -5.70 -20.75
CA LEU A 132 9.37 -4.55 -20.45
C LEU A 132 7.90 -4.96 -20.26
N LEU A 133 7.41 -5.89 -21.08
CA LEU A 133 6.05 -6.44 -20.96
C LEU A 133 5.89 -7.38 -19.75
N SER A 134 6.96 -8.06 -19.33
CA SER A 134 6.94 -8.90 -18.12
C SER A 134 6.86 -8.13 -16.79
N ARG A 135 7.09 -6.82 -16.80
CA ARG A 135 7.05 -5.99 -15.58
C ARG A 135 5.65 -6.04 -14.97
N LYS A 136 5.55 -6.41 -13.69
CA LYS A 136 4.27 -6.58 -12.97
C LYS A 136 3.30 -5.40 -13.12
N VAL A 137 3.81 -4.16 -13.05
CA VAL A 137 3.01 -2.93 -13.27
C VAL A 137 2.37 -2.91 -14.67
N ILE A 138 3.18 -3.09 -15.71
CA ILE A 138 2.76 -3.10 -17.12
C ILE A 138 1.77 -4.25 -17.37
N LYS A 139 2.12 -5.47 -16.92
CA LYS A 139 1.27 -6.65 -17.04
C LYS A 139 -0.09 -6.46 -16.37
N THR A 140 -0.13 -6.02 -15.10
CA THR A 140 -1.39 -5.77 -14.40
C THR A 140 -2.20 -4.65 -15.05
N ARG A 141 -1.57 -3.59 -15.57
CA ARG A 141 -2.28 -2.49 -16.27
C ARG A 141 -2.88 -2.96 -17.61
N ILE A 142 -2.22 -3.87 -18.33
CA ILE A 142 -2.76 -4.53 -19.53
C ILE A 142 -3.92 -5.47 -19.16
N GLU A 143 -3.78 -6.28 -18.10
CA GLU A 143 -4.80 -7.24 -17.65
C GLU A 143 -6.05 -6.59 -17.04
N THR A 144 -5.96 -5.35 -16.55
CA THR A 144 -7.05 -4.64 -15.85
C THR A 144 -7.75 -3.56 -16.69
N SER A 145 -7.21 -3.18 -17.85
CA SER A 145 -7.74 -2.12 -18.70
C SER A 145 -8.53 -2.72 -19.88
N HIS A 146 -9.82 -2.39 -20.03
CA HIS A 146 -10.61 -2.83 -21.18
C HIS A 146 -10.05 -2.30 -22.51
N ASP A 147 -9.49 -1.09 -22.51
CA ASP A 147 -8.91 -0.44 -23.69
C ASP A 147 -7.39 -0.70 -23.84
N GLY A 148 -6.81 -1.54 -22.99
CA GLY A 148 -5.38 -1.85 -22.98
C GLY A 148 -4.48 -0.75 -22.38
N LEU A 149 -3.23 -0.67 -22.85
CA LEU A 149 -2.19 0.25 -22.39
C LEU A 149 -1.73 1.14 -23.55
N GLY A 150 -1.78 2.46 -23.36
CA GLY A 150 -1.30 3.43 -24.35
C GLY A 150 0.21 3.37 -24.58
N TYR A 151 0.66 3.67 -25.79
CA TYR A 151 2.10 3.69 -26.13
C TYR A 151 2.87 4.76 -25.35
N ASN A 152 2.23 5.90 -25.04
CA ASN A 152 2.70 6.88 -24.07
C ASN A 152 2.97 6.23 -22.71
N GLU A 153 1.97 5.64 -22.04
CA GLU A 153 2.12 5.01 -20.73
C GLU A 153 3.15 3.87 -20.74
N PHE A 154 3.21 3.06 -21.81
CA PHE A 154 4.24 2.02 -21.97
C PHE A 154 5.66 2.59 -22.11
N SER A 155 5.82 3.69 -22.87
CA SER A 155 7.13 4.26 -23.20
C SER A 155 7.77 5.01 -22.02
N TYR A 156 7.01 5.46 -21.03
CA TYR A 156 7.52 6.17 -19.84
C TYR A 156 8.77 5.52 -19.21
N GLN A 157 8.77 4.19 -19.06
CA GLN A 157 9.89 3.45 -18.48
C GLN A 157 11.19 3.48 -19.31
N LEU A 158 11.11 3.76 -20.62
CA LEU A 158 12.28 3.96 -21.50
C LEU A 158 12.91 5.34 -21.24
N TYR A 159 12.07 6.36 -21.04
CA TYR A 159 12.53 7.73 -20.76
C TYR A 159 13.14 7.82 -19.36
N GLN A 160 12.51 7.27 -18.31
CA GLN A 160 13.12 7.20 -16.97
C GLN A 160 14.41 6.34 -16.93
N ALA A 161 14.52 5.32 -17.79
CA ALA A 161 15.75 4.56 -17.95
C ALA A 161 16.87 5.37 -18.63
N TYR A 162 16.53 6.14 -19.66
CA TYR A 162 17.45 7.04 -20.35
C TYR A 162 17.91 8.20 -19.44
N ASP A 163 17.00 8.78 -18.65
CA ASP A 163 17.32 9.79 -17.64
C ASP A 163 18.40 9.30 -16.66
N TRP A 164 18.29 8.06 -16.17
CA TRP A 164 19.33 7.47 -15.32
C TRP A 164 20.66 7.32 -16.07
N TYR A 165 20.65 6.87 -17.31
CA TYR A 165 21.86 6.76 -18.12
C TYR A 165 22.54 8.13 -18.37
N CYS A 166 21.77 9.20 -18.61
CA CYS A 166 22.28 10.56 -18.68
C CYS A 166 22.94 10.99 -17.36
N LEU A 167 22.28 10.78 -16.23
CA LEU A 167 22.84 11.09 -14.90
C LEU A 167 24.07 10.22 -14.56
N PHE A 168 24.08 8.96 -14.99
CA PHE A 168 25.21 8.05 -14.86
C PHE A 168 26.43 8.59 -15.61
N LYS A 169 26.26 8.95 -16.90
CA LYS A 169 27.33 9.52 -17.74
C LYS A 169 27.81 10.90 -17.27
N GLN A 170 26.92 11.76 -16.79
CA GLN A 170 27.26 13.15 -16.42
C GLN A 170 27.75 13.31 -14.98
N TYR A 171 27.32 12.46 -14.04
CA TYR A 171 27.56 12.65 -12.59
C TYR A 171 28.05 11.40 -11.83
N ASP A 172 28.43 10.31 -12.51
CA ASP A 172 28.77 9.00 -11.89
C ASP A 172 27.60 8.47 -11.02
N CYS A 173 26.36 8.74 -11.46
CA CYS A 173 25.13 8.49 -10.71
C CYS A 173 24.72 7.01 -10.75
N ARG A 174 25.36 6.21 -9.89
CA ARG A 174 25.17 4.76 -9.79
C ARG A 174 23.95 4.33 -8.99
N PHE A 175 23.29 5.23 -8.28
CA PHE A 175 22.14 4.90 -7.42
C PHE A 175 20.87 5.65 -7.82
N GLN A 176 19.77 4.93 -7.98
CA GLN A 176 18.42 5.51 -8.08
C GLN A 176 17.66 5.28 -6.77
N LEU A 177 17.01 6.33 -6.26
CA LEU A 177 16.13 6.31 -5.10
C LEU A 177 14.68 6.53 -5.54
N GLY A 178 13.73 5.83 -4.93
CA GLY A 178 12.30 6.06 -5.14
C GLY A 178 11.42 5.14 -4.29
N GLY A 179 10.09 5.27 -4.40
CA GLY A 179 9.16 4.39 -3.69
C GLY A 179 9.19 2.95 -4.21
N VAL A 180 8.70 1.98 -3.43
CA VAL A 180 8.49 0.59 -3.88
C VAL A 180 7.65 0.53 -5.17
N ASP A 181 6.71 1.46 -5.38
CA ASP A 181 5.91 1.54 -6.60
C ASP A 181 6.70 1.92 -7.86
N GLN A 182 7.93 2.44 -7.74
CA GLN A 182 8.83 2.76 -8.86
C GLN A 182 9.78 1.62 -9.26
N ILE A 183 9.81 0.49 -8.53
CA ILE A 183 10.83 -0.55 -8.72
C ILE A 183 10.85 -1.15 -10.14
N GLY A 184 9.71 -1.19 -10.83
CA GLY A 184 9.62 -1.63 -12.23
C GLY A 184 10.42 -0.74 -13.18
N ASN A 185 10.33 0.58 -13.01
CA ASN A 185 11.05 1.57 -13.81
C ASN A 185 12.53 1.62 -13.43
N MET A 186 12.86 1.52 -12.12
CA MET A 186 14.24 1.36 -11.66
C MET A 186 14.91 0.16 -12.33
N ARG A 187 14.25 -1.01 -12.36
CA ARG A 187 14.80 -2.20 -12.99
C ARG A 187 14.97 -2.02 -14.50
N SER A 188 14.09 -1.28 -15.17
CA SER A 188 14.26 -0.93 -16.60
C SER A 188 15.45 0.00 -16.84
N GLY A 189 15.75 0.92 -15.91
CA GLY A 189 16.98 1.72 -15.95
C GLY A 189 18.25 0.93 -15.67
N HIS A 190 18.25 0.02 -14.69
CA HIS A 190 19.38 -0.88 -14.41
C HIS A 190 19.66 -1.82 -15.58
N ASP A 191 18.62 -2.50 -16.09
CA ASP A 191 18.72 -3.39 -17.26
C ASP A 191 19.22 -2.61 -18.51
N PHE A 192 18.90 -1.32 -18.64
CA PHE A 192 19.35 -0.44 -19.72
C PHE A 192 20.82 0.00 -19.54
N ILE A 193 21.20 0.55 -18.38
CA ILE A 193 22.58 0.99 -18.10
C ILE A 193 23.56 -0.16 -18.26
N SER A 194 23.24 -1.35 -17.71
CA SER A 194 24.09 -2.54 -17.83
C SER A 194 24.30 -2.94 -19.30
N ARG A 195 23.27 -2.79 -20.14
CA ARG A 195 23.37 -3.04 -21.59
C ARG A 195 24.09 -1.92 -22.37
N MET A 196 24.04 -0.68 -21.90
CA MET A 196 24.77 0.46 -22.48
C MET A 196 26.26 0.49 -22.09
N THR A 197 26.64 -0.31 -21.09
CA THR A 197 28.00 -0.42 -20.55
C THR A 197 28.60 -1.83 -20.73
N ASN A 198 28.02 -2.65 -21.60
CA ASN A 198 28.46 -4.04 -21.88
C ASN A 198 28.58 -4.94 -20.62
N PHE A 199 27.84 -4.62 -19.55
CA PHE A 199 27.91 -5.25 -18.23
C PHE A 199 29.25 -5.05 -17.49
N GLU A 200 30.04 -4.04 -17.88
CA GLU A 200 31.30 -3.65 -17.23
C GLU A 200 31.08 -2.72 -16.00
N GLU A 201 29.89 -2.10 -15.88
CA GLU A 201 29.62 -1.04 -14.89
C GLU A 201 28.32 -1.29 -14.09
N ASP A 202 28.45 -1.28 -12.77
CA ASP A 202 27.33 -1.46 -11.84
C ASP A 202 26.46 -0.20 -11.66
N SER A 203 25.15 -0.45 -11.49
CA SER A 203 24.12 0.52 -11.07
C SER A 203 23.11 -0.16 -10.14
N TYR A 204 22.58 0.56 -9.15
CA TYR A 204 21.75 -0.02 -8.07
C TYR A 204 20.47 0.78 -7.79
N GLY A 205 19.35 0.08 -7.60
CA GLY A 205 18.08 0.68 -7.16
C GLY A 205 17.90 0.58 -5.65
N VAL A 206 17.47 1.67 -5.01
CA VAL A 206 17.18 1.76 -3.58
C VAL A 206 15.71 2.17 -3.41
N THR A 207 14.90 1.33 -2.78
CA THR A 207 13.48 1.61 -2.54
C THR A 207 13.22 2.10 -1.13
N VAL A 208 12.37 3.13 -0.99
CA VAL A 208 11.80 3.56 0.30
C VAL A 208 10.38 3.02 0.47
N PRO A 209 9.96 2.66 1.71
CA PRO A 209 8.66 2.04 1.95
C PRO A 209 7.48 2.94 1.57
N LEU A 210 6.37 2.31 1.17
CA LEU A 210 5.11 2.99 0.93
C LEU A 210 4.46 3.37 2.28
N ILE A 211 4.46 4.66 2.60
CA ILE A 211 3.88 5.15 3.86
C ILE A 211 2.37 5.00 3.82
N THR A 212 1.81 4.43 4.89
CA THR A 212 0.40 4.09 5.00
C THR A 212 -0.20 4.67 6.28
N ASN A 213 -1.48 5.06 6.22
CA ASN A 213 -2.27 5.34 7.42
C ASN A 213 -2.68 4.04 8.15
N GLU A 214 -3.46 4.13 9.23
CA GLU A 214 -3.97 2.95 9.97
C GLU A 214 -4.85 2.02 9.13
N ASN A 215 -5.50 2.53 8.07
CA ASN A 215 -6.32 1.74 7.16
C ASN A 215 -5.50 1.02 6.07
N GLY A 216 -4.18 1.24 6.00
CA GLY A 216 -3.32 0.74 4.93
C GLY A 216 -3.32 1.58 3.64
N GLU A 217 -3.97 2.75 3.64
CA GLU A 217 -4.07 3.63 2.47
C GLU A 217 -2.78 4.47 2.30
N LYS A 218 -2.29 4.63 1.06
CA LYS A 218 -1.05 5.39 0.78
C LYS A 218 -1.19 6.86 1.19
N LEU A 219 -0.29 7.32 2.04
CA LEU A 219 -0.21 8.71 2.51
C LEU A 219 -0.06 9.67 1.30
N GLY A 220 -1.02 10.60 1.15
CA GLY A 220 -1.07 11.55 0.03
C GLY A 220 -1.96 11.15 -1.17
N LYS A 221 -2.52 9.93 -1.21
CA LYS A 221 -3.56 9.53 -2.20
C LYS A 221 -5.00 9.59 -1.66
N SER A 222 -5.21 10.10 -0.45
CA SER A 222 -6.53 10.32 0.16
C SER A 222 -7.40 11.26 -0.69
N VAL A 223 -8.57 10.76 -1.11
CA VAL A 223 -9.46 11.45 -2.07
C VAL A 223 -9.84 12.84 -1.55
N GLY A 224 -9.43 13.87 -2.29
CA GLY A 224 -9.73 15.28 -1.99
C GLY A 224 -8.90 15.92 -0.88
N ASN A 225 -7.93 15.22 -0.27
CA ASN A 225 -7.11 15.81 0.80
C ASN A 225 -5.69 15.21 0.81
N ALA A 226 -4.83 15.74 -0.06
CA ALA A 226 -3.40 15.44 -0.10
C ALA A 226 -2.62 16.51 0.67
N LEU A 227 -1.74 16.10 1.58
CA LEU A 227 -0.92 17.03 2.36
C LEU A 227 0.23 17.58 1.49
N TRP A 228 0.03 18.75 0.90
CA TRP A 228 1.05 19.47 0.11
C TRP A 228 2.20 19.98 0.98
N LEU A 229 3.35 20.25 0.36
CA LEU A 229 4.50 20.87 1.02
C LEU A 229 4.61 22.39 0.73
N ASP A 230 3.80 22.92 -0.20
CA ASP A 230 3.67 24.36 -0.42
C ASP A 230 2.74 25.01 0.59
N GLU A 231 3.23 26.06 1.28
CA GLU A 231 2.51 26.78 2.31
C GLU A 231 1.20 27.48 1.86
N ASN A 232 1.00 27.66 0.55
CA ASN A 232 -0.22 28.25 -0.02
C ASN A 232 -1.27 27.18 -0.38
N LEU A 233 -0.90 25.89 -0.36
CA LEU A 233 -1.79 24.75 -0.63
C LEU A 233 -2.03 23.87 0.61
N CYS A 234 -1.13 23.95 1.59
CA CYS A 234 -1.22 23.35 2.92
C CYS A 234 -0.46 24.27 3.87
N SER A 235 -1.17 24.99 4.72
CA SER A 235 -0.56 25.95 5.63
C SER A 235 0.37 25.26 6.64
N PRO A 236 1.35 25.98 7.24
CA PRO A 236 2.20 25.42 8.29
C PRO A 236 1.38 24.88 9.48
N TYR A 237 0.23 25.50 9.78
CA TYR A 237 -0.72 25.01 10.78
C TYR A 237 -1.32 23.66 10.41
N GLU A 238 -1.73 23.45 9.15
CA GLU A 238 -2.29 22.19 8.67
C GLU A 238 -1.27 21.06 8.64
N CYS A 239 -0.06 21.36 8.14
CA CYS A 239 1.10 20.47 8.22
C CYS A 239 1.34 20.02 9.68
N TYR A 240 1.43 20.98 10.61
CA TYR A 240 1.64 20.70 12.02
C TYR A 240 0.48 19.90 12.65
N GLN A 241 -0.77 20.26 12.37
CA GLN A 241 -1.95 19.57 12.92
C GLN A 241 -2.13 18.16 12.34
N HIS A 242 -1.73 17.90 11.09
CA HIS A 242 -1.76 16.56 10.51
C HIS A 242 -0.89 15.59 11.32
N PHE A 243 0.37 15.95 11.56
CA PHE A 243 1.29 15.12 12.36
C PHE A 243 0.98 15.14 13.85
N ARG A 244 0.47 16.25 14.39
CA ARG A 244 -0.02 16.31 15.77
C ARG A 244 -1.22 15.38 16.01
N ASN A 245 -1.94 15.01 14.95
CA ASN A 245 -3.04 14.06 14.98
C ASN A 245 -2.67 12.64 14.49
N THR A 246 -1.37 12.32 14.31
CA THR A 246 -0.94 10.95 14.00
C THR A 246 -1.37 9.98 15.12
N PRO A 247 -2.10 8.89 14.79
CA PRO A 247 -2.50 7.87 15.76
C PRO A 247 -1.29 7.17 16.40
N ASP A 248 -1.40 6.80 17.68
CA ASP A 248 -0.28 6.25 18.49
C ASP A 248 0.40 5.03 17.83
N SER A 249 -0.37 4.22 17.11
CA SER A 249 0.08 3.06 16.32
C SER A 249 1.11 3.40 15.22
N LYS A 250 1.11 4.64 14.72
CA LYS A 250 1.92 5.12 13.59
C LYS A 250 2.97 6.16 13.99
N VAL A 251 2.93 6.72 15.21
CA VAL A 251 3.88 7.76 15.64
C VAL A 251 5.32 7.27 15.59
N GLU A 252 5.61 6.07 16.08
CA GLU A 252 6.96 5.51 16.10
C GLU A 252 7.51 5.20 14.70
N GLU A 253 6.65 4.69 13.81
CA GLU A 253 6.96 4.50 12.38
C GLU A 253 7.32 5.84 11.73
N TYR A 254 6.48 6.86 11.92
CA TYR A 254 6.66 8.16 11.29
C TYR A 254 7.86 8.93 11.87
N LEU A 255 8.17 8.79 13.17
CA LEU A 255 9.39 9.34 13.77
C LEU A 255 10.65 8.77 13.11
N LYS A 256 10.70 7.44 12.90
CA LYS A 256 11.83 6.74 12.27
C LYS A 256 12.00 7.06 10.78
N ILE A 257 10.93 7.50 10.10
CA ILE A 257 10.92 7.76 8.64
C ILE A 257 11.08 9.24 8.29
N PHE A 258 10.47 10.15 9.06
CA PHE A 258 10.38 11.57 8.72
C PHE A 258 11.28 12.50 9.55
N THR A 259 12.09 11.97 10.48
CA THR A 259 12.95 12.78 11.35
C THR A 259 14.39 12.29 11.36
N PHE A 260 15.32 13.18 11.73
CA PHE A 260 16.75 12.87 11.84
C PHE A 260 17.18 12.52 13.27
N LEU A 261 16.24 12.07 14.11
CA LEU A 261 16.47 11.74 15.51
C LEU A 261 17.19 10.38 15.65
N PRO A 262 18.15 10.24 16.57
CA PRO A 262 18.75 8.94 16.91
C PRO A 262 17.69 7.92 17.35
N LEU A 263 17.87 6.64 16.97
CA LEU A 263 16.90 5.58 17.28
C LEU A 263 16.68 5.38 18.80
N ASN A 264 17.71 5.61 19.61
CA ASN A 264 17.63 5.58 21.07
C ASN A 264 16.84 6.78 21.65
N GLU A 265 16.92 7.97 21.03
CA GLU A 265 16.08 9.10 21.42
C GLU A 265 14.61 8.82 21.07
N ILE A 266 14.35 8.22 19.90
CA ILE A 266 13.00 7.78 19.52
C ILE A 266 12.48 6.72 20.52
N GLN A 267 13.30 5.75 20.93
CA GLN A 267 12.90 4.76 21.92
C GLN A 267 12.52 5.42 23.26
N GLN A 268 13.39 6.25 23.83
CA GLN A 268 13.14 6.96 25.09
C GLN A 268 11.88 7.85 25.02
N LEU A 269 11.70 8.55 23.90
CA LEU A 269 10.50 9.35 23.64
C LEU A 269 9.23 8.49 23.60
N MET A 270 9.30 7.29 23.01
CA MET A 270 8.17 6.37 22.97
C MET A 270 7.91 5.68 24.32
N GLU A 271 8.93 5.45 25.15
CA GLU A 271 8.76 5.01 26.54
C GLU A 271 8.00 6.06 27.36
N VAL A 272 8.42 7.33 27.30
CA VAL A 272 7.70 8.46 27.92
C VAL A 272 6.28 8.55 27.38
N HIS A 273 6.09 8.49 26.06
CA HIS A 273 4.78 8.57 25.43
C HIS A 273 3.85 7.42 25.85
N ARG A 274 4.34 6.18 25.94
CA ARG A 274 3.57 5.02 26.45
C ARG A 274 3.21 5.18 27.94
N SER A 275 4.07 5.81 28.74
CA SER A 275 3.78 6.11 30.15
C SER A 275 2.72 7.22 30.34
N LYS A 276 2.61 8.15 29.37
CA LYS A 276 1.67 9.28 29.40
C LYS A 276 1.12 9.63 27.99
N PRO A 277 0.22 8.81 27.41
CA PRO A 277 -0.27 9.08 26.05
C PRO A 277 -0.99 10.44 25.90
N HIS A 278 -1.61 10.91 26.99
CA HIS A 278 -2.32 12.20 27.06
C HIS A 278 -1.42 13.44 26.94
N GLU A 279 -0.10 13.32 27.12
CA GLU A 279 0.85 14.42 26.86
C GLU A 279 1.21 14.55 25.37
N TYR A 280 0.86 13.56 24.52
CA TYR A 280 1.12 13.54 23.08
C TYR A 280 2.59 13.80 22.69
N ALA A 281 3.54 13.39 23.55
CA ALA A 281 4.97 13.70 23.41
C ALA A 281 5.54 13.30 22.03
N GLY A 282 5.20 12.10 21.56
CA GLY A 282 5.62 11.59 20.25
C GLY A 282 5.05 12.41 19.09
N GLN A 283 3.73 12.66 19.06
CA GLN A 283 3.08 13.47 18.02
C GLN A 283 3.61 14.91 17.99
N ILE A 284 3.83 15.51 19.16
CA ILE A 284 4.33 16.90 19.27
C ILE A 284 5.77 16.99 18.77
N LYS A 285 6.64 16.02 19.07
CA LYS A 285 7.99 15.95 18.50
C LYS A 285 7.92 15.78 16.98
N LEU A 286 7.14 14.81 16.49
CA LEU A 286 6.97 14.52 15.06
C LEU A 286 6.53 15.76 14.28
N ALA A 287 5.46 16.42 14.73
CA ALA A 287 4.94 17.63 14.11
C ALA A 287 5.97 18.77 14.11
N LYS A 288 6.66 19.01 15.24
CA LYS A 288 7.72 20.02 15.31
C LYS A 288 8.85 19.74 14.31
N GLN A 289 9.30 18.49 14.19
CA GLN A 289 10.40 18.12 13.29
C GLN A 289 10.00 18.30 11.81
N ILE A 290 8.82 17.83 11.40
CA ILE A 290 8.41 17.91 9.99
C ILE A 290 8.09 19.35 9.58
N THR A 291 7.34 20.11 10.39
CA THR A 291 7.02 21.51 10.07
C THR A 291 8.29 22.38 10.02
N LEU A 292 9.30 22.12 10.86
CA LEU A 292 10.61 22.78 10.81
C LEU A 292 11.41 22.43 9.54
N LEU A 293 11.35 21.18 9.08
CA LEU A 293 12.02 20.74 7.84
C LEU A 293 11.38 21.35 6.59
N VAL A 294 10.05 21.43 6.54
CA VAL A 294 9.30 21.88 5.35
C VAL A 294 9.15 23.40 5.32
N HIS A 295 8.67 24.02 6.40
CA HIS A 295 8.32 25.44 6.45
C HIS A 295 9.30 26.30 7.29
N GLY A 296 10.35 25.69 7.82
CA GLY A 296 11.36 26.38 8.62
C GLY A 296 10.88 26.86 10.00
N GLU A 297 11.74 27.63 10.65
CA GLU A 297 11.58 28.17 12.01
C GLU A 297 10.32 29.05 12.12
N GLN A 298 10.17 30.03 11.22
CA GLN A 298 9.00 30.92 11.16
C GLN A 298 7.69 30.17 10.89
N GLY A 299 7.71 29.14 10.01
CA GLY A 299 6.54 28.31 9.74
C GLY A 299 6.15 27.48 10.97
N LEU A 300 7.13 26.93 11.71
CA LEU A 300 6.87 26.20 12.95
C LEU A 300 6.33 27.12 14.06
N GLU A 301 6.94 28.29 14.27
CA GLU A 301 6.47 29.29 15.25
C GLU A 301 5.03 29.72 14.96
N SER A 302 4.73 30.01 13.70
CA SER A 302 3.40 30.36 13.22
C SER A 302 2.37 29.24 13.44
N ALA A 303 2.74 27.98 13.16
CA ALA A 303 1.90 26.82 13.39
C ALA A 303 1.62 26.57 14.89
N ILE A 304 2.64 26.75 15.74
CA ILE A 304 2.51 26.66 17.21
C ILE A 304 1.64 27.79 17.75
N ARG A 305 1.87 29.05 17.33
CA ARG A 305 1.07 30.23 17.70
C ARG A 305 -0.40 30.05 17.33
N SER A 306 -0.67 29.65 16.09
CA SER A 306 -2.03 29.39 15.60
C SER A 306 -2.71 28.26 16.39
N THR A 307 -1.96 27.20 16.74
CA THR A 307 -2.44 26.11 17.61
C THR A 307 -2.76 26.59 19.03
N GLN A 308 -1.91 27.43 19.62
CA GLN A 308 -2.13 27.99 20.96
C GLN A 308 -3.31 28.96 20.98
N ALA A 309 -3.45 29.83 19.98
CA ALA A 309 -4.58 30.74 19.84
C ALA A 309 -5.92 29.99 19.74
N MET A 310 -5.97 28.88 18.98
CA MET A 310 -7.18 28.08 18.80
C MET A 310 -7.54 27.17 19.99
N PHE A 311 -6.56 26.69 20.77
CA PHE A 311 -6.82 25.66 21.81
C PHE A 311 -6.41 26.03 23.24
N ALA A 312 -5.45 26.92 23.46
CA ALA A 312 -4.92 27.26 24.80
C ALA A 312 -5.69 28.40 25.49
N GLN A 313 -6.87 28.77 24.99
CA GLN A 313 -7.76 29.83 25.50
C GLN A 313 -7.15 31.24 25.56
N ASN A 314 -6.02 31.47 24.89
CA ASN A 314 -5.31 32.75 24.89
C ASN A 314 -5.88 33.69 23.82
N ILE A 315 -6.54 34.76 24.27
CA ILE A 315 -7.19 35.77 23.42
C ILE A 315 -6.16 36.71 22.79
N ASP A 316 -5.06 37.03 23.48
CA ASP A 316 -4.01 37.92 22.99
C ASP A 316 -3.27 37.30 21.80
N LEU A 317 -3.14 35.97 21.77
CA LEU A 317 -2.63 35.26 20.60
C LEU A 317 -3.62 35.24 19.43
N LEU A 318 -4.94 35.17 19.68
CA LEU A 318 -5.97 35.29 18.63
C LEU A 318 -6.00 36.71 18.02
N HIS A 319 -5.89 37.74 18.88
CA HIS A 319 -5.82 39.14 18.47
C HIS A 319 -4.64 39.42 17.54
N ASN A 320 -3.50 38.78 17.81
CA ASN A 320 -2.22 39.01 17.12
C ASN A 320 -1.90 37.97 16.03
N LEU A 321 -2.90 37.22 15.54
CA LEU A 321 -2.75 36.41 14.33
C LEU A 321 -2.63 37.31 13.09
N THR A 322 -1.67 36.99 12.23
CA THR A 322 -1.45 37.69 10.96
C THR A 322 -2.44 37.22 9.88
N GLU A 323 -2.69 38.04 8.85
CA GLU A 323 -3.60 37.70 7.75
C GLU A 323 -3.25 36.35 7.08
N LYS A 324 -1.96 36.04 6.94
CA LYS A 324 -1.49 34.75 6.40
C LYS A 324 -1.84 33.55 7.31
N GLU A 325 -1.80 33.73 8.63
CA GLU A 325 -2.23 32.70 9.60
C GLU A 325 -3.74 32.52 9.61
N ILE A 326 -4.48 33.62 9.50
CA ILE A 326 -5.93 33.66 9.40
C ILE A 326 -6.40 32.90 8.15
N ASN A 327 -5.76 33.16 7.01
CA ASN A 327 -6.05 32.49 5.75
C ASN A 327 -5.59 31.01 5.78
N GLY A 328 -4.50 30.67 6.46
CA GLY A 328 -4.10 29.27 6.66
C GLY A 328 -5.04 28.48 7.58
N LEU A 329 -5.58 29.12 8.63
CA LEU A 329 -6.59 28.54 9.50
C LEU A 329 -7.92 28.31 8.78
N SER A 330 -8.30 29.16 7.83
CA SER A 330 -9.63 29.10 7.21
C SER A 330 -9.82 27.94 6.22
N VAL A 331 -8.74 27.34 5.73
CA VAL A 331 -8.76 26.15 4.87
C VAL A 331 -9.12 24.88 5.65
N SER A 332 -8.71 24.78 6.92
CA SER A 332 -8.90 23.59 7.77
C SER A 332 -9.92 23.74 8.89
N VAL A 333 -10.26 24.97 9.29
CA VAL A 333 -11.31 25.27 10.27
C VAL A 333 -12.53 25.84 9.52
N PRO A 334 -13.75 25.27 9.69
CA PRO A 334 -14.96 25.78 9.08
C PRO A 334 -15.10 27.30 9.23
N THR A 335 -14.92 28.02 8.12
CA THR A 335 -14.88 29.49 8.12
C THR A 335 -16.03 30.06 7.31
N ILE A 336 -16.72 31.02 7.89
CA ILE A 336 -17.88 31.68 7.28
C ILE A 336 -17.64 33.19 7.31
N GLN A 337 -17.86 33.83 6.16
CA GLN A 337 -17.78 35.27 6.00
C GLN A 337 -19.13 35.91 6.31
N MET A 338 -19.15 36.99 7.09
CA MET A 338 -20.37 37.73 7.44
C MET A 338 -20.15 39.25 7.32
N SER A 339 -21.11 39.96 6.71
CA SER A 339 -21.14 41.43 6.77
C SER A 339 -21.37 41.88 8.21
N LEU A 340 -20.69 42.94 8.65
CA LEU A 340 -21.01 43.60 9.91
C LEU A 340 -22.41 44.24 9.86
N ASN A 341 -23.31 43.80 10.72
CA ASN A 341 -24.56 44.49 11.07
C ASN A 341 -24.57 44.73 12.60
N PRO A 342 -24.79 45.97 13.08
CA PRO A 342 -24.88 46.29 14.52
C PRO A 342 -25.91 45.47 15.31
N GLU A 343 -26.88 44.83 14.67
CA GLU A 343 -27.93 44.05 15.31
C GLU A 343 -27.62 42.54 15.46
N LEU A 344 -26.48 42.05 14.95
CA LEU A 344 -26.14 40.62 14.97
C LEU A 344 -26.07 40.05 16.39
N THR A 345 -27.02 39.19 16.72
CA THR A 345 -27.03 38.44 17.99
C THR A 345 -26.17 37.18 17.91
N LEU A 346 -25.80 36.65 19.08
CA LEU A 346 -25.16 35.35 19.21
C LEU A 346 -25.97 34.23 18.56
N LEU A 347 -27.30 34.29 18.61
CA LEU A 347 -28.18 33.30 17.98
C LEU A 347 -28.07 33.37 16.45
N ASP A 348 -28.21 34.56 15.86
CA ASP A 348 -28.10 34.77 14.41
C ASP A 348 -26.77 34.24 13.89
N VAL A 349 -25.68 34.58 14.58
CA VAL A 349 -24.33 34.17 14.21
C VAL A 349 -24.11 32.66 14.40
N CYS A 350 -24.67 32.03 15.44
CA CYS A 350 -24.63 30.57 15.58
C CYS A 350 -25.40 29.83 14.47
N MET A 351 -26.52 30.39 14.02
CA MET A 351 -27.36 29.83 12.96
C MET A 351 -26.75 30.07 11.57
N SER A 352 -26.27 31.28 11.28
CA SER A 352 -25.50 31.60 10.06
C SER A 352 -24.22 30.79 9.95
N ALA A 353 -23.52 30.55 11.07
CA ALA A 353 -22.35 29.68 11.15
C ALA A 353 -22.68 28.17 11.02
N LYS A 354 -23.98 27.82 10.89
CA LYS A 354 -24.49 26.44 10.77
C LYS A 354 -24.04 25.50 11.90
N CYS A 355 -23.82 26.06 13.10
CA CYS A 355 -23.37 25.30 14.26
C CYS A 355 -24.46 24.42 14.88
N PHE A 356 -25.72 24.69 14.55
CA PHE A 356 -26.90 23.95 15.01
C PHE A 356 -27.85 23.65 13.84
N SER A 357 -28.62 22.55 13.96
CA SER A 357 -29.57 22.11 12.93
C SER A 357 -30.90 22.86 12.96
N ASN A 358 -31.24 23.49 14.08
CA ASN A 358 -32.41 24.35 14.24
C ASN A 358 -32.23 25.32 15.43
N GLU A 359 -33.03 26.37 15.44
CA GLU A 359 -32.98 27.47 16.40
C GLU A 359 -33.30 27.03 17.84
N LEU A 360 -34.25 26.10 18.03
CA LEU A 360 -34.62 25.59 19.36
C LEU A 360 -33.44 24.87 20.06
N VAL A 361 -32.64 24.12 19.29
CA VAL A 361 -31.41 23.50 19.78
C VAL A 361 -30.33 24.55 20.06
N ALA A 362 -30.20 25.57 19.21
CA ALA A 362 -29.26 26.68 19.43
C ALA A 362 -29.58 27.46 20.72
N LEU A 363 -30.83 27.89 20.87
CA LEU A 363 -31.37 28.56 22.07
C LEU A 363 -31.09 27.75 23.33
N LYS A 364 -31.39 26.44 23.32
CA LYS A 364 -31.11 25.57 24.46
C LYS A 364 -29.61 25.51 24.78
N VAL A 365 -28.75 25.23 23.81
CA VAL A 365 -27.30 25.07 24.05
C VAL A 365 -26.65 26.41 24.44
N ILE A 366 -27.16 27.55 23.98
CA ILE A 366 -26.72 28.87 24.45
C ILE A 366 -27.17 29.09 25.90
N ASN A 367 -28.43 28.83 26.25
CA ASN A 367 -28.95 29.03 27.62
C ASN A 367 -28.27 28.09 28.64
N ASP A 368 -28.04 26.82 28.29
CA ASP A 368 -27.21 25.87 29.05
C ASP A 368 -25.73 26.33 29.13
N GLY A 369 -25.35 27.34 28.32
CA GLY A 369 -24.06 27.99 28.31
C GLY A 369 -22.95 27.10 27.72
N GLY A 370 -23.29 26.38 26.65
CA GLY A 370 -22.39 25.56 25.86
C GLY A 370 -21.67 26.31 24.73
N VAL A 371 -21.96 27.60 24.50
CA VAL A 371 -21.33 28.40 23.44
C VAL A 371 -20.24 29.33 24.00
N TYR A 372 -19.13 29.43 23.27
CA TYR A 372 -17.99 30.27 23.61
C TYR A 372 -17.62 31.17 22.42
N VAL A 373 -17.37 32.45 22.70
CA VAL A 373 -16.90 33.46 21.75
C VAL A 373 -15.54 33.95 22.21
N ASN A 374 -14.50 33.80 21.38
CA ASN A 374 -13.10 34.07 21.74
C ASN A 374 -12.74 33.46 23.11
N HIS A 375 -13.08 32.18 23.28
CA HIS A 375 -12.94 31.38 24.51
C HIS A 375 -13.78 31.83 25.73
N LYS A 376 -14.40 33.01 25.74
CA LYS A 376 -15.32 33.45 26.80
C LYS A 376 -16.69 32.77 26.61
N LYS A 377 -17.26 32.22 27.69
CA LYS A 377 -18.61 31.62 27.69
C LYS A 377 -19.67 32.72 27.56
N LEU A 378 -20.59 32.59 26.60
CA LEU A 378 -21.78 33.43 26.50
C LEU A 378 -23.03 32.56 26.64
N SER A 379 -24.02 33.06 27.39
CA SER A 379 -25.27 32.32 27.67
C SER A 379 -26.55 33.13 27.46
N ASN A 380 -26.45 34.29 26.80
CA ASN A 380 -27.62 35.06 26.34
C ASN A 380 -27.70 34.96 24.81
N PRO A 381 -28.74 34.35 24.22
CA PRO A 381 -28.91 34.26 22.77
C PRO A 381 -29.02 35.64 22.09
N GLN A 382 -29.58 36.63 22.78
CA GLN A 382 -29.74 38.01 22.29
C GLN A 382 -28.51 38.90 22.56
N ALA A 383 -27.36 38.34 22.96
CA ALA A 383 -26.13 39.11 23.12
C ALA A 383 -25.62 39.60 21.75
N VAL A 384 -25.56 40.92 21.57
CA VAL A 384 -25.06 41.57 20.35
C VAL A 384 -23.53 41.56 20.29
N LEU A 385 -22.97 41.22 19.13
CA LEU A 385 -21.54 41.01 18.93
C LEU A 385 -20.77 42.30 18.64
N VAL A 386 -20.49 43.07 19.70
CA VAL A 386 -19.77 44.35 19.65
C VAL A 386 -18.30 44.21 19.22
N PHE A 387 -17.82 45.11 18.34
CA PHE A 387 -16.42 45.24 17.92
C PHE A 387 -15.48 45.62 19.09
N GLY A 388 -14.25 45.10 19.08
CA GLY A 388 -13.28 45.24 20.17
C GLY A 388 -13.55 44.37 21.40
N VAL A 389 -14.76 43.78 21.52
CA VAL A 389 -15.16 42.91 22.64
C VAL A 389 -15.35 41.47 22.19
N HIS A 390 -16.13 41.28 21.12
CA HIS A 390 -16.46 39.97 20.54
C HIS A 390 -15.85 39.80 19.15
N ILE A 391 -15.86 40.86 18.34
CA ILE A 391 -15.16 40.90 17.06
C ILE A 391 -13.79 41.54 17.33
N LEU A 392 -12.73 40.77 17.13
CA LEU A 392 -11.35 41.22 17.37
C LEU A 392 -10.92 42.27 16.32
N PRO A 393 -9.91 43.12 16.59
CA PRO A 393 -9.44 44.13 15.62
C PRO A 393 -8.87 43.57 14.31
N ASN A 394 -8.47 42.29 14.27
CA ASN A 394 -8.19 41.55 13.03
C ASN A 394 -9.46 40.99 12.35
N MET A 395 -10.63 41.54 12.68
CA MET A 395 -11.96 41.28 12.13
C MET A 395 -12.51 39.86 12.37
N ILE A 396 -11.94 39.13 13.32
CA ILE A 396 -12.29 37.72 13.59
C ILE A 396 -13.11 37.55 14.86
N THR A 397 -14.03 36.59 14.81
CA THR A 397 -14.68 36.00 15.97
C THR A 397 -14.48 34.49 15.93
N VAL A 398 -13.89 33.88 16.97
CA VAL A 398 -13.79 32.42 17.08
C VAL A 398 -14.97 31.88 17.88
N LEU A 399 -15.79 31.04 17.25
CA LEU A 399 -16.95 30.41 17.85
C LEU A 399 -16.65 28.94 18.17
N ARG A 400 -16.88 28.51 19.42
CA ARG A 400 -16.74 27.10 19.83
C ARG A 400 -18.02 26.62 20.52
N VAL A 401 -18.49 25.44 20.13
CA VAL A 401 -19.64 24.78 20.76
C VAL A 401 -19.19 23.56 21.58
N GLY A 402 -19.56 23.56 22.85
CA GLY A 402 -19.23 22.52 23.84
C GLY A 402 -17.84 22.68 24.46
N LEU A 403 -17.55 21.81 25.43
CA LEU A 403 -16.23 21.69 26.06
C LEU A 403 -15.34 20.69 25.32
N SER A 404 -14.09 21.11 25.08
CA SER A 404 -12.96 20.22 24.80
C SER A 404 -12.45 19.58 26.11
N GLN A 405 -13.25 18.72 26.73
CA GLN A 405 -12.82 17.97 27.91
C GLN A 405 -11.63 17.07 27.56
N TYR A 406 -10.49 17.34 28.19
CA TYR A 406 -9.55 16.30 28.60
C TYR A 406 -10.22 15.54 29.76
N TYR A 407 -10.07 14.22 29.79
CA TYR A 407 -10.51 13.41 30.92
C TYR A 407 -9.36 13.25 31.92
N GLU A 408 -9.40 14.01 33.03
CA GLU A 408 -8.61 13.68 34.21
C GLU A 408 -9.30 12.54 34.97
N GLU A 409 -8.70 11.36 34.97
CA GLU A 409 -9.18 10.23 35.77
C GLU A 409 -8.72 10.40 37.24
N LYS A 410 -9.59 10.98 38.07
CA LYS A 410 -9.36 11.07 39.52
C LYS A 410 -9.40 9.70 40.17
N ARG A 411 -8.22 9.08 40.34
CA ARG A 411 -8.03 7.90 41.20
C ARG A 411 -8.44 8.21 42.65
N PRO A 412 -9.30 7.39 43.27
CA PRO A 412 -9.33 7.26 44.72
C PRO A 412 -8.06 6.56 45.19
N MET A 413 -7.46 7.00 46.30
CA MET A 413 -6.50 6.19 47.04
C MET A 413 -7.24 5.18 47.91
N THR A 414 -6.96 3.89 47.73
CA THR A 414 -7.09 2.87 48.77
C THR A 414 -5.97 1.85 48.62
N MET A 415 -5.10 1.76 49.62
CA MET A 415 -4.28 0.58 49.86
C MET A 415 -5.15 -0.48 50.53
N ASN A 416 -5.06 -1.73 50.07
CA ASN A 416 -4.85 -2.89 50.96
C ASN A 416 -4.56 -4.15 50.15
N ASN A 417 -3.84 -5.09 50.79
CA ASN A 417 -3.41 -6.34 50.20
C ASN A 417 -4.56 -7.36 50.15
N ASN A 418 -4.56 -8.24 49.15
CA ASN A 418 -4.34 -9.69 49.36
C ASN A 418 -4.27 -10.42 48.01
N GLU A 419 -3.75 -11.65 48.05
CA GLU A 419 -3.54 -12.52 46.89
C GLU A 419 -4.85 -13.26 46.51
N GLU A 420 -5.09 -13.49 45.21
CA GLU A 420 -5.29 -14.84 44.62
C GLU A 420 -5.76 -14.77 43.14
N ASN A 421 -5.72 -15.92 42.45
CA ASN A 421 -5.94 -16.07 41.01
C ASN A 421 -7.40 -15.86 40.56
N PHE A 422 -7.63 -15.10 39.48
CA PHE A 422 -8.81 -15.31 38.62
C PHE A 422 -8.58 -14.99 37.13
N LEU A 423 -9.30 -15.71 36.26
CA LEU A 423 -9.12 -15.67 34.81
C LEU A 423 -9.62 -14.36 34.19
N TYR A 424 -8.74 -13.68 33.44
CA TYR A 424 -9.16 -12.60 32.54
C TYR A 424 -9.85 -13.16 31.29
N LYS A 425 -11.18 -13.17 31.30
CA LYS A 425 -11.94 -13.09 30.04
C LYS A 425 -11.71 -11.71 29.42
N GLN A 426 -11.31 -11.67 28.15
CA GLN A 426 -11.38 -10.43 27.38
C GLN A 426 -12.84 -9.94 27.36
N LYS A 427 -13.05 -8.71 27.84
CA LYS A 427 -14.20 -7.88 27.49
C LYS A 427 -13.73 -6.87 26.47
N ASP A 428 -14.58 -6.57 25.49
CA ASP A 428 -14.27 -5.67 24.39
C ASP A 428 -13.81 -4.29 24.88
N GLN A 429 -12.66 -3.83 24.39
CA GLN A 429 -12.26 -2.44 24.57
C GLN A 429 -13.15 -1.56 23.68
N PRO A 430 -13.81 -0.51 24.22
CA PRO A 430 -14.63 0.39 23.42
C PRO A 430 -13.73 1.19 22.47
N LYS A 431 -13.97 1.07 21.15
CA LYS A 431 -13.28 1.89 20.14
C LYS A 431 -13.50 3.38 20.44
N VAL A 432 -12.42 4.14 20.59
CA VAL A 432 -12.45 5.58 20.88
C VAL A 432 -12.82 6.36 19.61
N THR A 433 -14.11 6.35 19.26
CA THR A 433 -14.63 7.06 18.09
C THR A 433 -14.63 8.57 18.33
N ARG A 434 -13.71 9.30 17.70
CA ARG A 434 -13.61 10.77 17.81
C ARG A 434 -14.90 11.46 17.38
N SER A 435 -15.61 12.08 18.33
CA SER A 435 -16.69 13.03 18.05
C SER A 435 -16.14 14.28 17.36
N LYS A 436 -16.68 14.62 16.17
CA LYS A 436 -16.37 15.88 15.47
C LYS A 436 -17.03 17.05 16.22
N LYS A 437 -16.27 17.75 17.06
CA LYS A 437 -16.72 18.97 17.76
C LYS A 437 -16.40 20.22 16.93
N PHE A 438 -17.43 21.01 16.63
CA PHE A 438 -17.31 22.18 15.75
C PHE A 438 -16.56 23.33 16.43
N HIS A 439 -15.49 23.77 15.77
CA HIS A 439 -14.85 25.06 15.98
C HIS A 439 -15.05 25.83 14.68
N GLY A 440 -15.59 27.04 14.75
CA GLY A 440 -15.82 27.91 13.60
C GLY A 440 -15.03 29.19 13.72
N ILE A 441 -14.46 29.64 12.60
CA ILE A 441 -13.88 30.99 12.49
C ILE A 441 -14.88 31.84 11.71
N ILE A 442 -15.23 32.99 12.25
CA ILE A 442 -16.15 33.92 11.61
C ILE A 442 -15.33 35.15 11.26
N SER A 443 -15.06 35.31 9.96
CA SER A 443 -14.35 36.45 9.42
C SER A 443 -15.37 37.49 9.00
N THR A 444 -15.23 38.71 9.51
CA THR A 444 -16.16 39.79 9.22
C THR A 444 -15.53 40.83 8.31
N TYR A 445 -16.34 41.49 7.47
CA TYR A 445 -15.84 42.56 6.62
C TYR A 445 -16.82 43.72 6.52
N MET A 446 -16.25 44.91 6.32
CA MET A 446 -16.99 46.10 5.93
C MET A 446 -17.38 45.96 4.45
N GLN A 447 -18.68 45.91 4.15
CA GLN A 447 -19.13 46.26 2.80
C GLN A 447 -19.03 47.78 2.65
N THR A 448 -17.99 48.25 1.96
CA THR A 448 -17.94 49.64 1.47
C THR A 448 -18.93 49.82 0.32
N GLY A 449 -20.21 49.91 0.67
CA GLY A 449 -21.27 50.24 -0.28
C GLY A 449 -21.05 51.65 -0.85
N ASN A 450 -21.35 51.84 -2.13
CA ASN A 450 -21.29 53.15 -2.78
C ASN A 450 -22.40 54.07 -2.22
N SER A 451 -22.10 54.81 -1.16
CA SER A 451 -22.88 55.94 -0.70
C SER A 451 -21.96 57.06 -0.20
N SER A 452 -21.93 58.16 -0.95
CA SER A 452 -21.14 59.35 -0.61
C SER A 452 -21.79 60.10 0.56
N ILE A 453 -21.29 59.88 1.78
CA ILE A 453 -21.66 60.64 2.98
C ILE A 453 -20.39 61.25 3.59
N THR A 454 -20.52 62.48 4.07
CA THR A 454 -19.41 63.37 4.43
C THR A 454 -18.66 62.97 5.69
N GLN A 455 -17.39 63.39 5.76
CA GLN A 455 -16.63 63.44 7.01
C GLN A 455 -17.45 64.15 8.10
N ASN A 456 -17.42 63.61 9.32
CA ASN A 456 -17.67 64.40 10.52
C ASN A 456 -16.66 63.98 11.59
N SER A 457 -15.95 64.96 12.13
CA SER A 457 -14.81 64.74 13.01
C SER A 457 -15.26 64.70 14.47
N TYR A 458 -14.77 63.71 15.21
CA TYR A 458 -14.68 63.78 16.66
C TYR A 458 -13.22 63.62 17.07
N LYS A 459 -12.63 64.73 17.52
CA LYS A 459 -11.41 64.69 18.33
C LYS A 459 -11.75 64.10 19.69
N TYR A 460 -10.79 63.40 20.28
CA TYR A 460 -10.52 63.56 21.69
C TYR A 460 -9.02 63.72 21.88
N ASP A 461 -8.61 64.77 22.59
CA ASP A 461 -7.20 65.11 22.75
C ASP A 461 -6.57 64.27 23.86
N SER A 462 -5.32 63.83 23.64
CA SER A 462 -4.36 63.64 24.74
C SER A 462 -3.04 64.30 24.32
N THR A 463 -2.76 65.42 24.96
CA THR A 463 -1.70 66.37 24.66
C THR A 463 -0.30 65.84 24.99
N THR A 464 0.67 66.19 24.13
CA THR A 464 2.02 66.72 24.43
C THR A 464 2.63 66.47 25.83
N SER A 465 3.92 66.15 26.03
CA SER A 465 5.14 66.10 25.19
C SER A 465 6.25 65.39 26.03
N SER A 466 7.56 65.37 25.76
CA SER A 466 8.42 66.00 24.75
C SER A 466 9.69 65.18 24.47
N GLU A 467 10.18 65.36 23.25
CA GLU A 467 11.56 65.27 22.74
C GLU A 467 12.74 65.19 23.74
N GLN A 468 13.62 64.21 23.51
CA GLN A 468 15.05 64.36 23.10
C GLN A 468 15.57 62.94 22.76
N SER A 469 16.15 62.60 21.59
CA SER A 469 17.19 63.22 20.75
C SER A 469 18.59 63.14 21.43
N LEU A 470 19.72 62.89 20.76
CA LEU A 470 20.14 63.12 19.36
C LEU A 470 21.20 62.09 18.85
N THR A 471 20.98 61.53 17.65
CA THR A 471 21.96 61.19 16.57
C THR A 471 23.35 60.57 16.82
N ARG A 472 23.75 59.65 15.92
CA ARG A 472 24.78 59.91 14.86
C ARG A 472 24.69 58.89 13.70
N LYS A 473 25.34 59.05 12.52
CA LYS A 473 25.17 60.05 11.42
C LYS A 473 26.00 59.57 10.17
N PHE A 474 25.64 60.00 8.95
CA PHE A 474 26.38 59.87 7.65
C PHE A 474 26.44 58.46 6.96
N VAL A 475 26.62 58.31 5.62
CA VAL A 475 26.08 59.03 4.42
C VAL A 475 26.49 58.39 3.07
N ARG A 476 25.60 58.41 2.06
CA ARG A 476 25.76 58.66 0.57
C ARG A 476 24.48 58.12 -0.15
N TYR A 477 23.73 58.86 -0.98
CA TYR A 477 24.00 59.45 -2.32
C TYR A 477 24.43 58.40 -3.37
N SER A 478 23.98 58.33 -4.64
CA SER A 478 22.97 59.04 -5.50
C SER A 478 23.11 58.45 -6.93
N ASN A 479 22.21 58.42 -7.94
CA ASN A 479 20.84 58.89 -8.31
C ASN A 479 20.37 57.96 -9.49
N PHE A 480 19.25 58.04 -10.27
CA PHE A 480 18.05 58.88 -10.48
C PHE A 480 16.94 57.97 -11.14
N ARG A 481 15.62 58.25 -11.25
CA ARG A 481 14.84 59.12 -12.19
C ARG A 481 15.09 58.86 -13.71
N GLN A 482 14.09 58.88 -14.61
CA GLN A 482 12.63 59.14 -14.52
C GLN A 482 11.87 58.52 -15.71
N SER A 483 10.53 58.45 -15.65
CA SER A 483 9.62 58.04 -16.74
C SER A 483 9.40 59.09 -17.82
N CYS A 484 9.07 58.69 -19.07
CA CYS A 484 7.82 59.09 -19.77
C CYS A 484 7.64 58.50 -21.20
N GLN A 485 6.39 58.19 -21.53
CA GLN A 485 5.63 58.35 -22.79
C GLN A 485 6.15 57.86 -24.18
N GLU A 486 5.30 57.03 -24.79
CA GLU A 486 4.69 57.15 -26.14
C GLU A 486 5.49 57.23 -27.46
N ASN A 487 5.14 56.27 -28.34
CA ASN A 487 4.77 56.43 -29.76
C ASN A 487 5.82 56.50 -30.90
N THR A 488 5.31 56.05 -32.07
CA THR A 488 5.75 56.22 -33.47
C THR A 488 6.96 55.43 -34.03
N TYR A 489 6.67 54.76 -35.17
CA TYR A 489 7.60 54.15 -36.14
C TYR A 489 8.46 55.22 -36.86
N PRO A 490 9.59 54.83 -37.51
CA PRO A 490 9.53 54.60 -38.96
C PRO A 490 10.39 53.44 -39.52
N ASP A 491 9.74 52.61 -40.34
CA ASP A 491 10.14 52.17 -41.71
C ASP A 491 11.48 51.49 -42.11
N ASN A 492 11.32 50.49 -43.00
CA ASN A 492 12.19 50.11 -44.14
C ASN A 492 13.53 49.36 -43.88
N GLN A 493 13.99 48.40 -44.72
CA GLN A 493 13.39 47.84 -45.96
C GLN A 493 13.97 46.45 -46.37
N HIS A 494 13.24 45.76 -47.25
CA HIS A 494 13.70 44.71 -48.20
C HIS A 494 14.06 43.31 -47.65
N LYS A 495 13.87 42.19 -48.39
CA LYS A 495 13.36 42.01 -49.78
C LYS A 495 12.63 40.66 -50.00
N TYR A 496 11.45 40.75 -50.62
CA TYR A 496 10.79 39.82 -51.56
C TYR A 496 11.38 38.41 -51.81
N GLN A 497 10.50 37.39 -51.83
CA GLN A 497 9.77 37.04 -53.07
C GLN A 497 8.45 36.29 -52.84
N ASN A 498 7.50 36.51 -53.76
CA ASN A 498 6.18 35.86 -53.78
C ASN A 498 6.21 34.53 -54.53
N LYS A 499 5.28 33.62 -54.19
CA LYS A 499 4.48 32.91 -55.19
C LYS A 499 3.03 32.78 -54.73
N SER A 500 2.11 32.92 -55.68
CA SER A 500 0.69 33.21 -55.45
C SER A 500 -0.23 32.24 -56.21
N SER A 501 -1.36 31.84 -55.62
CA SER A 501 -2.55 31.42 -56.39
C SER A 501 -3.87 31.44 -55.57
N SER A 502 -4.28 32.65 -55.18
CA SER A 502 -5.64 33.18 -55.39
C SER A 502 -6.86 32.26 -55.65
N PHE A 503 -7.90 32.40 -54.80
CA PHE A 503 -9.36 32.22 -55.10
C PHE A 503 -9.84 30.78 -55.43
N ARG A 504 -11.13 30.42 -55.33
CA ARG A 504 -12.39 31.21 -55.30
C ARG A 504 -13.47 30.57 -54.39
N ILE A 505 -14.44 31.38 -53.95
CA ILE A 505 -15.64 30.97 -53.19
C ILE A 505 -16.81 30.69 -54.15
N GLU A 506 -17.60 29.63 -53.91
CA GLU A 506 -19.08 29.72 -53.76
C GLU A 506 -19.72 28.42 -53.20
N PRO A 507 -20.88 28.48 -52.51
CA PRO A 507 -21.49 27.33 -51.82
C PRO A 507 -22.81 26.83 -52.46
N LYS A 508 -23.19 25.56 -52.15
CA LYS A 508 -24.59 25.12 -51.95
C LYS A 508 -24.67 23.63 -51.58
N LEU A 509 -25.25 23.33 -50.42
CA LEU A 509 -26.58 22.74 -50.29
C LEU A 509 -27.03 22.84 -48.81
N THR A 510 -28.33 22.73 -48.55
CA THR A 510 -28.98 23.34 -47.39
C THR A 510 -30.18 22.53 -46.88
N TYR A 511 -30.28 22.40 -45.54
CA TYR A 511 -31.53 22.14 -44.78
C TYR A 511 -32.29 20.82 -45.14
N ASP A 512 -33.20 20.22 -44.35
CA ASP A 512 -33.99 20.56 -43.14
C ASP A 512 -34.04 19.29 -42.20
N GLU A 513 -33.93 19.38 -40.86
CA GLU A 513 -35.02 19.28 -39.84
C GLU A 513 -35.61 17.85 -39.55
N ILE A 514 -36.29 17.46 -38.44
CA ILE A 514 -36.48 17.97 -37.05
C ILE A 514 -36.97 16.82 -36.09
N TRP A 515 -36.71 16.98 -34.78
CA TRP A 515 -37.35 16.42 -33.55
C TRP A 515 -37.91 14.98 -33.34
N LEU A 516 -37.68 14.57 -32.07
CA LEU A 516 -38.60 13.94 -31.08
C LEU A 516 -38.83 12.43 -30.91
N SER A 517 -39.04 12.11 -29.63
CA SER A 517 -39.63 10.90 -29.05
C SER A 517 -41.13 11.08 -28.72
N ASN A 518 -41.96 10.02 -28.71
CA ASN A 518 -42.83 9.65 -27.56
C ASN A 518 -43.69 8.36 -27.75
N LYS A 519 -43.83 7.60 -26.65
CA LYS A 519 -45.00 6.82 -26.13
C LYS A 519 -45.95 5.98 -27.03
N ARG A 520 -45.95 4.67 -26.71
CA ARG A 520 -47.08 3.79 -26.25
C ARG A 520 -48.48 3.85 -26.93
N TYR A 521 -48.95 2.68 -27.40
CA TYR A 521 -50.23 1.99 -27.06
C TYR A 521 -49.96 0.46 -27.21
N ASN A 522 -50.45 -0.53 -26.43
CA ASN A 522 -51.78 -0.93 -25.89
C ASN A 522 -52.78 -1.35 -26.99
N THR A 523 -53.54 -2.48 -26.92
CA THR A 523 -53.80 -3.42 -25.80
C THR A 523 -54.38 -4.80 -26.26
N ARG A 524 -54.18 -5.86 -25.44
CA ARG A 524 -55.06 -7.03 -25.10
C ARG A 524 -55.99 -7.72 -26.14
N VAL A 525 -55.99 -9.06 -26.08
CA VAL A 525 -57.17 -9.95 -25.84
C VAL A 525 -56.75 -11.11 -24.89
N ALA A 526 -57.69 -11.74 -24.16
CA ALA A 526 -57.51 -12.93 -23.28
C ALA A 526 -58.37 -14.12 -23.81
N ALA A 527 -58.23 -15.39 -23.42
CA ALA A 527 -58.39 -16.05 -22.09
C ALA A 527 -57.93 -17.54 -22.23
N ASN A 528 -57.50 -18.36 -21.23
CA ASN A 528 -57.82 -18.61 -19.81
C ASN A 528 -58.74 -19.86 -19.60
N VAL A 529 -58.28 -20.84 -18.79
CA VAL A 529 -59.01 -21.98 -18.16
C VAL A 529 -59.54 -23.14 -19.07
N ASP A 530 -59.11 -24.39 -18.81
CA ASP A 530 -59.90 -25.42 -18.09
C ASP A 530 -59.04 -26.62 -17.59
N ASN A 531 -59.58 -27.46 -16.69
CA ASN A 531 -58.86 -28.51 -15.95
C ASN A 531 -59.84 -29.58 -15.35
N ARG A 532 -59.86 -30.81 -15.89
CA ARG A 532 -60.64 -32.01 -15.44
C ARG A 532 -59.95 -33.31 -15.92
N LYS A 533 -59.67 -34.31 -15.06
CA LYS A 533 -60.50 -35.48 -14.66
C LYS A 533 -60.81 -36.46 -15.82
N THR A 534 -60.23 -37.67 -15.97
CA THR A 534 -60.12 -38.92 -15.15
C THR A 534 -61.12 -40.00 -15.57
N GLU A 535 -60.62 -41.17 -16.03
CA GLU A 535 -61.14 -42.57 -15.97
C GLU A 535 -60.32 -43.41 -17.00
N THR A 536 -59.63 -44.54 -16.70
CA THR A 536 -60.08 -45.95 -16.46
C THR A 536 -61.01 -46.51 -17.55
N THR A 537 -60.82 -47.70 -18.15
CA THR A 537 -60.67 -49.03 -17.50
C THR A 537 -60.09 -50.16 -18.42
N ILE A 538 -59.40 -51.16 -17.82
CA ILE A 538 -59.56 -52.65 -17.96
C ILE A 538 -59.36 -53.30 -19.38
N GLU A 539 -58.53 -54.33 -19.58
CA GLU A 539 -58.80 -55.77 -19.29
C GLU A 539 -57.59 -56.63 -18.81
N LYS A 540 -57.82 -57.93 -18.54
CA LYS A 540 -56.91 -58.87 -17.82
C LYS A 540 -56.73 -60.22 -18.55
N SER A 541 -55.55 -60.84 -18.43
CA SER A 541 -55.40 -62.31 -18.27
C SER A 541 -53.95 -62.72 -17.94
N ASN A 542 -53.63 -63.99 -17.61
CA ASN A 542 -53.96 -64.65 -16.33
C ASN A 542 -53.00 -65.85 -16.06
N GLN A 543 -52.31 -65.90 -14.91
CA GLN A 543 -51.73 -67.13 -14.26
C GLN A 543 -50.60 -67.91 -15.02
N THR A 544 -49.68 -68.70 -14.43
CA THR A 544 -49.33 -69.04 -13.02
C THR A 544 -47.85 -69.51 -12.91
N PRO A 545 -47.19 -69.44 -11.72
CA PRO A 545 -45.83 -69.97 -11.45
C PRO A 545 -45.84 -71.24 -10.56
N PRO A 546 -44.67 -71.84 -10.23
CA PRO A 546 -44.42 -72.18 -8.81
C PRO A 546 -42.95 -72.15 -8.29
N LYS A 547 -42.75 -71.59 -7.07
CA LYS A 547 -42.15 -72.16 -5.80
C LYS A 547 -40.78 -72.92 -5.88
N ARG A 548 -39.93 -73.08 -4.83
CA ARG A 548 -39.98 -72.98 -3.33
C ARG A 548 -38.51 -72.97 -2.81
N LYS A 549 -38.10 -72.29 -1.71
CA LYS A 549 -38.14 -72.62 -0.25
C LYS A 549 -37.58 -71.37 0.51
N SER A 550 -38.03 -70.82 1.66
CA SER A 550 -38.48 -71.30 3.00
C SER A 550 -37.35 -71.80 3.92
N SER A 551 -37.24 -71.51 5.23
CA SER A 551 -38.06 -70.81 6.27
C SER A 551 -37.09 -70.15 7.30
N ARG A 552 -37.41 -69.42 8.40
CA ARG A 552 -38.52 -69.28 9.40
C ARG A 552 -38.70 -67.78 9.75
N THR A 553 -39.75 -67.16 10.33
CA THR A 553 -40.94 -67.45 11.19
C THR A 553 -40.77 -67.37 12.72
N CYS A 554 -41.35 -66.31 13.32
CA CYS A 554 -42.08 -66.22 14.61
C CYS A 554 -42.69 -64.78 14.72
N THR A 555 -44.01 -64.56 14.61
CA THR A 555 -45.13 -64.65 15.60
C THR A 555 -45.28 -63.46 16.56
N TYR A 556 -46.51 -62.96 16.71
CA TYR A 556 -46.93 -61.94 17.68
C TYR A 556 -48.20 -62.40 18.43
N GLN A 557 -48.24 -62.19 19.74
CA GLN A 557 -49.46 -62.15 20.57
C GLN A 557 -49.24 -61.14 21.71
N VAL A 558 -50.32 -60.62 22.29
CA VAL A 558 -50.28 -59.39 23.13
C VAL A 558 -50.55 -59.70 24.60
N SER A 559 -49.80 -59.04 25.48
CA SER A 559 -50.19 -58.80 26.87
C SER A 559 -49.67 -57.44 27.34
N ASN A 560 -50.59 -56.58 27.78
CA ASN A 560 -50.40 -55.32 28.52
C ASN A 560 -49.38 -54.29 27.98
N GLY A 561 -49.89 -53.31 27.23
CA GLY A 561 -49.52 -51.88 27.37
C GLY A 561 -48.14 -51.41 26.85
N GLN A 562 -48.17 -50.64 25.75
CA GLN A 562 -47.09 -49.82 25.19
C GLN A 562 -45.83 -50.54 24.67
N VAL A 563 -45.44 -50.22 23.44
CA VAL A 563 -44.11 -50.49 22.86
C VAL A 563 -43.66 -49.25 22.09
N ILE A 564 -42.40 -48.84 22.28
CA ILE A 564 -41.78 -47.72 21.57
C ILE A 564 -41.02 -48.26 20.35
N HIS A 565 -41.13 -47.60 19.20
CA HIS A 565 -40.38 -47.96 18.00
C HIS A 565 -39.10 -47.13 17.85
N GLU A 566 -37.95 -47.78 17.97
CA GLU A 566 -36.66 -47.26 17.52
C GLU A 566 -36.27 -47.95 16.19
N ARG A 567 -35.71 -47.20 15.23
CA ARG A 567 -35.31 -47.72 13.90
C ARG A 567 -33.80 -47.64 13.72
N ILE A 568 -33.14 -48.80 13.74
CA ILE A 568 -31.74 -48.93 13.35
C ILE A 568 -31.65 -48.84 11.81
N TYR A 569 -30.95 -47.83 11.30
CA TYR A 569 -30.59 -47.71 9.88
C TYR A 569 -29.18 -48.28 9.65
N ALA A 570 -29.03 -49.14 8.64
CA ALA A 570 -27.70 -49.55 8.17
C ALA A 570 -27.06 -48.39 7.37
N PRO A 571 -25.79 -48.02 7.63
CA PRO A 571 -25.17 -46.85 7.01
C PRO A 571 -24.74 -47.13 5.56
N THR A 572 -25.22 -46.30 4.62
CA THR A 572 -24.82 -46.35 3.21
C THR A 572 -23.37 -45.88 3.05
N ILE A 573 -22.42 -46.80 2.86
CA ILE A 573 -21.00 -46.46 2.68
C ILE A 573 -20.82 -45.76 1.33
N LYS A 574 -20.60 -44.43 1.36
CA LYS A 574 -20.14 -43.68 0.17
C LYS A 574 -18.70 -44.11 -0.16
N PRO A 575 -18.36 -44.38 -1.43
CA PRO A 575 -16.98 -44.67 -1.82
C PRO A 575 -16.10 -43.44 -1.60
N LYS A 576 -15.04 -43.63 -0.80
CA LYS A 576 -14.01 -42.62 -0.52
C LYS A 576 -13.13 -42.39 -1.75
N LEU A 577 -12.46 -41.24 -1.76
CA LEU A 577 -11.36 -40.97 -2.69
C LEU A 577 -10.01 -41.34 -2.05
N CYS A 578 -9.02 -41.60 -2.90
CA CYS A 578 -7.60 -41.70 -2.56
C CYS A 578 -6.75 -41.00 -3.63
N LEU A 579 -5.44 -40.92 -3.40
CA LEU A 579 -4.49 -40.44 -4.39
C LEU A 579 -3.57 -41.59 -4.78
N ARG A 580 -3.45 -41.88 -6.08
CA ARG A 580 -2.23 -42.50 -6.60
C ARG A 580 -1.20 -41.40 -6.77
N ILE A 581 0.04 -41.61 -6.37
CA ILE A 581 1.07 -40.58 -6.40
C ILE A 581 2.34 -41.13 -7.06
N ALA A 582 2.94 -40.31 -7.93
CA ALA A 582 4.26 -40.50 -8.53
C ALA A 582 5.13 -39.28 -8.16
N VAL A 583 6.43 -39.51 -8.06
CA VAL A 583 7.42 -38.48 -7.70
C VAL A 583 8.59 -38.58 -8.65
N ASN A 584 9.13 -37.45 -9.09
CA ASN A 584 10.43 -37.38 -9.73
C ASN A 584 11.08 -36.02 -9.47
N GLY A 585 12.40 -35.88 -9.66
CA GLY A 585 13.11 -34.63 -9.44
C GLY A 585 14.58 -34.69 -9.86
N ALA A 586 15.24 -33.53 -9.84
CA ALA A 586 16.66 -33.38 -10.13
C ALA A 586 17.27 -32.26 -9.29
N SER A 587 18.51 -32.46 -8.84
CA SER A 587 19.26 -31.51 -8.03
C SER A 587 20.41 -30.85 -8.81
N LYS A 588 20.78 -29.63 -8.41
CA LYS A 588 21.93 -28.86 -8.94
C LYS A 588 23.24 -29.66 -8.93
N SER A 589 23.40 -30.56 -7.96
CA SER A 589 24.58 -31.41 -7.76
C SER A 589 24.67 -32.56 -8.77
N MET A 590 23.55 -33.17 -9.16
CA MET A 590 23.51 -34.36 -10.04
C MET A 590 23.64 -34.03 -11.53
N ARG A 591 24.67 -33.26 -11.92
CA ARG A 591 25.03 -33.04 -13.33
C ARG A 591 25.56 -34.32 -13.99
N GLY A 592 24.65 -35.15 -14.50
CA GLY A 592 24.97 -36.17 -15.52
C GLY A 592 24.53 -37.61 -15.25
N GLN A 593 23.67 -37.88 -14.26
CA GLN A 593 23.11 -39.22 -14.05
C GLN A 593 21.60 -39.21 -13.79
N LEU A 594 20.90 -40.11 -14.46
CA LEU A 594 19.49 -40.48 -14.29
C LEU A 594 19.34 -41.98 -14.59
N PRO A 595 18.36 -42.71 -14.03
CA PRO A 595 17.47 -42.36 -12.91
C PRO A 595 17.68 -43.29 -11.69
N LEU A 596 17.04 -42.98 -10.56
CA LEU A 596 16.84 -43.95 -9.46
C LEU A 596 15.36 -44.02 -9.07
N SER A 597 14.73 -45.15 -9.38
CA SER A 597 13.37 -45.47 -8.94
C SER A 597 13.35 -46.05 -7.53
N ASN A 598 12.23 -45.84 -6.83
CA ASN A 598 11.96 -46.25 -5.44
C ASN A 598 12.76 -45.51 -4.35
N LEU A 599 12.24 -44.36 -3.92
CA LEU A 599 12.69 -43.67 -2.70
C LEU A 599 11.49 -43.28 -1.82
N ASN A 600 11.64 -43.44 -0.51
CA ASN A 600 10.80 -42.72 0.44
C ASN A 600 11.12 -41.22 0.32
N LEU A 601 10.10 -40.37 0.28
CA LEU A 601 10.23 -38.93 0.03
C LEU A 601 11.19 -38.18 0.98
N THR A 602 11.41 -38.71 2.18
CA THR A 602 12.35 -38.16 3.19
C THR A 602 13.83 -38.43 2.88
N ASN A 603 14.14 -39.22 1.85
CA ASN A 603 15.49 -39.74 1.59
C ASN A 603 15.98 -39.47 0.14
N GLY A 604 15.22 -38.74 -0.68
CA GLY A 604 15.66 -38.38 -2.03
C GLY A 604 16.53 -37.13 -2.05
N ASP A 605 17.63 -37.15 -2.81
CA ASP A 605 18.41 -35.95 -3.11
C ASP A 605 17.69 -35.12 -4.17
N PHE A 606 16.90 -34.17 -3.70
CA PHE A 606 16.27 -33.12 -4.51
C PHE A 606 16.97 -31.76 -4.30
N GLY A 607 18.23 -31.76 -3.85
CA GLY A 607 19.00 -30.53 -3.60
C GLY A 607 18.42 -29.73 -2.44
N ASP A 608 18.04 -28.48 -2.68
CA ASP A 608 17.38 -27.63 -1.68
C ASP A 608 15.88 -27.94 -1.48
N ASP A 609 15.26 -28.78 -2.32
CA ASP A 609 13.85 -29.16 -2.22
C ASP A 609 13.59 -30.31 -1.23
N ALA A 610 12.41 -30.30 -0.62
CA ALA A 610 11.91 -31.37 0.23
C ALA A 610 10.42 -31.69 -0.06
N GLY A 611 10.03 -32.95 0.16
CA GLY A 611 8.66 -33.43 -0.07
C GLY A 611 8.10 -34.30 1.05
N MET A 612 6.77 -34.32 1.19
CA MET A 612 6.06 -35.05 2.24
C MET A 612 4.77 -35.66 1.69
N ILE A 613 4.48 -36.92 2.05
CA ILE A 613 3.13 -37.51 1.97
C ILE A 613 2.81 -38.11 3.35
N VAL A 614 1.63 -37.80 3.89
CA VAL A 614 1.08 -38.45 5.08
C VAL A 614 -0.37 -38.83 4.83
N GLU A 615 -0.66 -40.12 4.76
CA GLU A 615 -2.01 -40.64 4.53
C GLU A 615 -2.58 -41.28 5.80
N ASN A 616 -3.80 -40.90 6.16
CA ASN A 616 -4.56 -41.52 7.26
C ASN A 616 -5.94 -42.00 6.77
N ARG A 617 -6.81 -42.46 7.69
CA ARG A 617 -8.10 -43.06 7.34
C ARG A 617 -9.03 -42.13 6.56
N ASP A 618 -8.95 -40.82 6.81
CA ASP A 618 -9.95 -39.83 6.36
C ASP A 618 -9.34 -38.70 5.52
N TYR A 619 -8.03 -38.47 5.65
CA TYR A 619 -7.28 -37.45 4.92
C TYR A 619 -6.05 -38.03 4.22
N CYS A 620 -5.62 -37.42 3.12
CA CYS A 620 -4.28 -37.61 2.55
C CYS A 620 -3.63 -36.25 2.37
N PHE A 621 -2.51 -36.02 3.06
CA PHE A 621 -1.73 -34.79 3.03
C PHE A 621 -0.53 -34.95 2.12
N VAL A 622 -0.26 -33.94 1.29
CA VAL A 622 0.91 -33.86 0.43
C VAL A 622 1.54 -32.47 0.62
N GLY A 623 2.87 -32.41 0.69
CA GLY A 623 3.61 -31.17 0.89
C GLY A 623 4.90 -31.12 0.09
N LEU A 624 5.31 -29.90 -0.27
CA LEU A 624 6.55 -29.56 -0.95
C LEU A 624 7.09 -28.25 -0.40
N ALA A 625 8.40 -28.15 -0.19
CA ALA A 625 9.08 -26.94 0.25
C ALA A 625 10.40 -26.78 -0.54
N ASP A 626 10.61 -25.62 -1.18
CA ASP A 626 11.91 -25.25 -1.77
C ASP A 626 12.73 -24.47 -0.73
N GLY A 627 13.97 -24.88 -0.47
CA GLY A 627 14.88 -24.21 0.45
C GLY A 627 15.55 -23.00 -0.20
N ALA A 628 15.39 -21.81 0.39
CA ALA A 628 15.85 -20.58 -0.24
C ALA A 628 17.39 -20.53 -0.38
N SER A 629 17.88 -20.72 -1.61
CA SER A 629 19.30 -20.89 -1.95
C SER A 629 20.22 -19.75 -1.48
N GLY A 630 19.68 -18.52 -1.37
CA GLY A 630 20.39 -17.36 -0.80
C GLY A 630 20.87 -17.54 0.64
N ASN A 631 20.25 -18.41 1.43
CA ASN A 631 20.63 -18.70 2.82
C ASN A 631 22.04 -19.30 2.94
N ARG A 632 22.57 -19.90 1.87
CA ARG A 632 23.95 -20.42 1.77
C ARG A 632 25.01 -19.33 2.03
N SER A 633 24.68 -18.06 1.75
CA SER A 633 25.57 -16.92 2.04
C SER A 633 25.79 -16.66 3.55
N PHE A 634 24.83 -17.06 4.39
CA PHE A 634 24.89 -16.99 5.85
C PHE A 634 25.39 -18.29 6.50
N GLY A 635 25.93 -19.24 5.70
CA GLY A 635 26.40 -20.53 6.20
C GLY A 635 25.30 -21.54 6.54
N ILE A 636 24.05 -21.25 6.17
CA ILE A 636 22.88 -22.13 6.39
C ILE A 636 22.67 -22.99 5.14
N ASN A 637 22.50 -24.31 5.30
CA ASN A 637 22.08 -25.18 4.22
C ASN A 637 20.55 -25.10 4.04
N PRO A 638 20.01 -24.65 2.89
CA PRO A 638 18.57 -24.46 2.71
C PRO A 638 17.79 -25.79 2.76
N ALA A 639 18.37 -26.86 2.22
CA ALA A 639 17.86 -28.23 2.34
C ALA A 639 17.57 -28.64 3.80
N ASP A 640 18.43 -28.31 4.77
CA ASP A 640 18.22 -28.63 6.19
C ASP A 640 16.91 -28.00 6.70
N PHE A 641 16.60 -26.78 6.24
CA PHE A 641 15.41 -26.04 6.66
C PHE A 641 14.13 -26.55 5.96
N SER A 642 14.14 -26.75 4.64
CA SER A 642 12.98 -27.28 3.91
C SER A 642 12.61 -28.69 4.39
N GLN A 643 13.61 -29.54 4.65
CA GLN A 643 13.42 -30.85 5.25
C GLN A 643 12.92 -30.76 6.70
N ALA A 644 13.47 -29.89 7.55
CA ALA A 644 13.04 -29.76 8.93
C ALA A 644 11.58 -29.29 9.06
N VAL A 645 11.13 -28.34 8.24
CA VAL A 645 9.73 -27.86 8.22
C VAL A 645 8.77 -28.98 7.83
N LEU A 646 9.08 -29.75 6.78
CA LEU A 646 8.22 -30.86 6.36
C LEU A 646 8.28 -32.08 7.30
N ALA A 647 9.45 -32.38 7.89
CA ALA A 647 9.57 -33.43 8.90
C ALA A 647 8.76 -33.10 10.16
N ALA A 648 8.77 -31.84 10.61
CA ALA A 648 7.92 -31.37 11.70
C ALA A 648 6.42 -31.47 11.33
N CYS A 649 6.01 -31.03 10.13
CA CYS A 649 4.65 -31.23 9.64
C CYS A 649 4.22 -32.71 9.67
N GLY A 650 5.07 -33.62 9.16
CA GLY A 650 4.80 -35.05 9.14
C GLY A 650 4.73 -35.67 10.54
N SER A 651 5.61 -35.26 11.45
CA SER A 651 5.57 -35.64 12.88
C SER A 651 4.23 -35.24 13.51
N ILE A 652 3.79 -34.00 13.32
CA ILE A 652 2.55 -33.47 13.89
C ILE A 652 1.32 -34.16 13.30
N LEU A 653 1.30 -34.43 11.99
CA LEU A 653 0.21 -35.15 11.31
C LEU A 653 0.07 -36.62 11.75
N ASN A 654 1.17 -37.27 12.14
CA ASN A 654 1.15 -38.62 12.69
C ASN A 654 0.74 -38.66 14.18
N GLN A 655 1.06 -37.61 14.95
CA GLN A 655 0.77 -37.52 16.38
C GLN A 655 -0.61 -36.92 16.69
N THR A 656 -1.16 -36.08 15.82
CA THR A 656 -2.36 -35.27 16.09
C THR A 656 -3.36 -35.30 14.94
N LYS A 657 -4.67 -35.27 15.27
CA LYS A 657 -5.75 -35.26 14.28
C LYS A 657 -6.03 -33.85 13.75
N ILE A 658 -5.12 -33.35 12.93
CA ILE A 658 -5.31 -32.12 12.15
C ILE A 658 -6.37 -32.35 11.07
N GLN A 659 -7.30 -31.41 10.92
CA GLN A 659 -8.27 -31.37 9.82
C GLN A 659 -7.78 -30.49 8.65
N PRO A 660 -8.27 -30.69 7.40
CA PRO A 660 -7.83 -29.91 6.23
C PRO A 660 -7.94 -28.38 6.34
N ASN A 661 -8.88 -27.87 7.15
CA ASN A 661 -9.03 -26.44 7.45
C ASN A 661 -8.02 -25.90 8.49
N GLN A 662 -7.22 -26.77 9.13
CA GLN A 662 -6.23 -26.43 10.16
C GLN A 662 -4.78 -26.45 9.62
N LEU A 663 -4.59 -26.46 8.30
CA LEU A 663 -3.26 -26.33 7.67
C LEU A 663 -2.46 -25.10 8.17
N PRO A 664 -3.06 -23.90 8.42
CA PRO A 664 -2.32 -22.77 9.00
C PRO A 664 -1.74 -23.08 10.39
N ARG A 665 -2.54 -23.74 11.25
CA ARG A 665 -2.11 -24.19 12.58
C ARG A 665 -1.05 -25.29 12.53
N LEU A 666 -1.09 -26.19 11.55
CA LEU A 666 -0.05 -27.20 11.33
C LEU A 666 1.31 -26.53 11.09
N ILE A 667 1.36 -25.54 10.19
CA ILE A 667 2.59 -24.80 9.87
C ILE A 667 3.11 -24.03 11.08
N MET A 668 2.24 -23.29 11.78
CA MET A 668 2.63 -22.59 13.01
C MET A 668 3.25 -23.54 14.05
N SER A 669 2.66 -24.73 14.22
CA SER A 669 3.17 -25.75 15.15
C SER A 669 4.48 -26.39 14.67
N ALA A 670 4.65 -26.59 13.36
CA ALA A 670 5.87 -27.11 12.76
C ALA A 670 7.04 -26.12 12.89
N MET A 671 6.80 -24.83 12.62
CA MET A 671 7.79 -23.76 12.78
C MET A 671 8.29 -23.67 14.23
N GLN A 672 7.39 -23.73 15.21
CA GLN A 672 7.74 -23.79 16.64
C GLN A 672 8.56 -25.04 16.99
N GLN A 673 8.31 -26.19 16.34
CA GLN A 673 9.10 -27.40 16.53
C GLN A 673 10.51 -27.28 15.93
N VAL A 674 10.68 -26.60 14.78
CA VAL A 674 11.99 -26.32 14.17
C VAL A 674 12.82 -25.41 15.08
N GLU A 675 12.26 -24.26 15.50
CA GLU A 675 12.92 -23.31 16.41
C GLU A 675 13.31 -23.98 17.74
N ALA A 676 12.37 -24.70 18.37
CA ALA A 676 12.60 -25.38 19.64
C ALA A 676 13.50 -26.64 19.54
N SER A 677 13.88 -27.06 18.33
CA SER A 677 14.90 -28.10 18.09
C SER A 677 16.29 -27.48 17.96
N HIS A 678 16.41 -26.35 17.24
CA HIS A 678 17.63 -25.54 17.16
C HIS A 678 18.10 -25.10 18.56
N VAL A 679 17.21 -24.50 19.37
CA VAL A 679 17.51 -24.03 20.74
C VAL A 679 18.01 -25.15 21.67
N ARG A 680 17.67 -26.42 21.39
CA ARG A 680 18.07 -27.58 22.21
C ARG A 680 19.27 -28.35 21.68
N GLY A 681 19.90 -27.91 20.58
CA GLY A 681 21.10 -28.55 20.01
C GLY A 681 20.92 -30.03 19.67
N ASN A 682 19.69 -30.46 19.37
CA ASN A 682 19.30 -31.87 19.45
C ASN A 682 19.62 -32.61 18.13
N THR A 683 20.39 -33.69 18.20
CA THR A 683 21.18 -34.24 17.07
C THR A 683 20.38 -34.88 15.93
N ASN A 684 19.05 -34.96 16.03
CA ASN A 684 18.18 -35.47 14.96
C ASN A 684 17.60 -34.36 14.06
N VAL A 685 17.80 -33.09 14.43
CA VAL A 685 17.54 -31.90 13.58
C VAL A 685 18.73 -30.93 13.75
N SER A 686 19.95 -31.46 13.72
CA SER A 686 21.16 -30.65 13.77
C SER A 686 21.39 -30.00 12.41
N ILE A 687 20.93 -28.76 12.25
CA ILE A 687 21.35 -27.88 11.16
C ILE A 687 22.88 -27.76 11.26
N ILE A 688 23.62 -28.32 10.31
CA ILE A 688 25.08 -28.42 10.42
C ILE A 688 25.71 -27.12 9.94
N PHE A 689 25.74 -26.13 10.83
CA PHE A 689 26.61 -24.98 10.66
C PHE A 689 28.07 -25.42 10.52
N ASP A 690 28.74 -24.86 9.52
CA ASP A 690 30.15 -25.11 9.21
C ASP A 690 31.03 -24.78 10.42
N LYS A 691 31.63 -25.82 11.03
CA LYS A 691 32.27 -25.76 12.36
C LYS A 691 33.50 -24.86 12.42
N ASP A 692 34.05 -24.48 11.27
CA ASP A 692 35.28 -23.70 11.18
C ASP A 692 35.03 -22.17 11.18
N LYS A 693 33.78 -21.72 11.06
CA LYS A 693 33.40 -20.29 11.16
C LYS A 693 32.98 -19.86 12.58
N LYS A 694 33.93 -19.80 13.50
CA LYS A 694 33.74 -19.32 14.89
C LYS A 694 33.61 -17.78 15.03
N ASN A 695 32.80 -17.10 14.22
CA ASN A 695 32.60 -15.64 14.31
C ASN A 695 31.32 -15.16 13.59
N THR A 696 30.19 -15.08 14.31
CA THR A 696 29.16 -14.02 14.21
C THR A 696 28.04 -14.25 15.24
N ASP A 697 27.38 -13.17 15.67
CA ASP A 697 26.16 -13.19 16.52
C ASP A 697 24.89 -13.53 15.70
N ASP A 698 24.97 -14.52 14.80
CA ASP A 698 23.95 -14.69 13.73
C ASP A 698 22.63 -15.28 14.24
N LEU A 699 21.54 -14.61 13.85
CA LEU A 699 20.22 -14.72 14.48
C LEU A 699 19.24 -15.62 13.71
N TYR A 700 19.69 -16.25 12.63
CA TYR A 700 18.83 -16.72 11.54
C TYR A 700 18.99 -18.23 11.32
N ILE A 701 17.87 -18.94 11.23
CA ILE A 701 17.84 -20.42 11.18
C ILE A 701 17.64 -20.92 9.75
N GLY A 702 16.96 -20.13 8.91
CA GLY A 702 16.72 -20.43 7.49
C GLY A 702 15.34 -19.99 7.01
N SER A 703 15.08 -20.24 5.72
CA SER A 703 13.80 -19.99 5.06
C SER A 703 13.52 -20.94 3.89
N SER A 704 12.24 -21.13 3.57
CA SER A 704 11.75 -21.91 2.43
C SER A 704 10.44 -21.35 1.88
N THR A 705 10.08 -21.66 0.63
CA THR A 705 8.66 -21.68 0.25
C THR A 705 7.98 -22.92 0.84
N LEU A 706 6.65 -22.98 0.81
CA LEU A 706 5.88 -24.15 1.24
C LEU A 706 4.53 -24.23 0.51
N CYS A 707 4.29 -25.34 -0.18
CA CYS A 707 3.01 -25.69 -0.75
C CYS A 707 2.49 -26.98 -0.11
N LEU A 708 1.32 -26.92 0.54
CA LEU A 708 0.66 -28.04 1.20
C LEU A 708 -0.76 -28.23 0.65
N PHE A 709 -1.22 -29.47 0.54
CA PHE A 709 -2.64 -29.76 0.41
C PHE A 709 -3.08 -31.00 1.18
N ALA A 710 -4.37 -31.04 1.49
CA ALA A 710 -5.06 -32.10 2.21
C ALA A 710 -6.31 -32.51 1.44
N LEU A 711 -6.34 -33.73 0.92
CA LEU A 711 -7.55 -34.34 0.35
C LEU A 711 -8.44 -34.84 1.49
N ASP A 712 -9.66 -34.30 1.59
CA ASP A 712 -10.75 -34.94 2.31
C ASP A 712 -11.32 -36.10 1.48
N LYS A 713 -11.14 -37.33 1.98
CA LYS A 713 -11.54 -38.56 1.29
C LYS A 713 -13.06 -38.77 1.29
N GLN A 714 -13.80 -38.13 2.19
CA GLN A 714 -15.26 -38.27 2.34
C GLN A 714 -16.00 -37.14 1.63
N GLU A 715 -15.62 -35.90 1.91
CA GLU A 715 -16.22 -34.68 1.32
C GLU A 715 -15.74 -34.40 -0.11
N LYS A 716 -14.69 -35.10 -0.56
CA LYS A 716 -14.11 -34.98 -1.91
C LYS A 716 -13.61 -33.57 -2.21
N THR A 717 -13.07 -32.90 -1.20
CA THR A 717 -12.46 -31.57 -1.33
C THR A 717 -10.98 -31.62 -1.02
N LEU A 718 -10.17 -31.05 -1.90
CA LEU A 718 -8.78 -30.73 -1.64
C LEU A 718 -8.74 -29.33 -1.01
N THR A 719 -8.19 -29.21 0.20
CA THR A 719 -7.87 -27.91 0.82
C THR A 719 -6.37 -27.70 0.72
N SER A 720 -5.94 -26.56 0.18
CA SER A 720 -4.55 -26.26 -0.12
C SER A 720 -4.12 -24.94 0.46
N LEU A 721 -2.88 -24.87 0.93
CA LEU A 721 -2.23 -23.71 1.50
C LEU A 721 -0.90 -23.50 0.76
N ASN A 722 -0.70 -22.33 0.15
CA ASN A 722 0.53 -21.99 -0.57
C ASN A 722 1.22 -20.75 0.01
N ILE A 723 2.54 -20.82 0.24
CA ILE A 723 3.42 -19.72 0.65
C ILE A 723 4.63 -19.73 -0.29
N GLY A 724 4.64 -18.85 -1.29
CA GLY A 724 5.72 -18.70 -2.27
C GLY A 724 5.24 -18.78 -3.72
N ASP A 725 6.17 -19.06 -4.64
CA ASP A 725 6.00 -19.37 -6.07
C ASP A 725 6.06 -20.86 -6.41
N SER A 726 6.55 -21.71 -5.49
CA SER A 726 6.09 -23.09 -5.35
C SER A 726 4.56 -23.18 -5.50
N GLY A 727 4.05 -24.30 -6.02
CA GLY A 727 2.63 -24.36 -6.34
C GLY A 727 2.12 -25.67 -6.92
N PHE A 728 0.83 -25.67 -7.28
CA PHE A 728 0.19 -26.81 -7.93
C PHE A 728 -0.79 -26.39 -9.03
N VAL A 729 -1.08 -27.32 -9.94
CA VAL A 729 -2.14 -27.21 -10.97
C VAL A 729 -2.99 -28.49 -10.95
N ILE A 730 -4.31 -28.32 -11.00
CA ILE A 730 -5.30 -29.41 -11.10
C ILE A 730 -5.84 -29.44 -12.52
N TYR A 731 -5.68 -30.58 -13.19
CA TYR A 731 -6.25 -30.89 -14.50
C TYR A 731 -7.47 -31.80 -14.36
N ARG A 732 -8.55 -31.45 -15.06
CA ARG A 732 -9.78 -32.25 -15.20
C ARG A 732 -10.10 -32.37 -16.67
N ASN A 733 -10.30 -33.59 -17.17
CA ASN A 733 -10.56 -33.86 -18.60
C ASN A 733 -9.50 -33.23 -19.55
N ASN A 734 -8.25 -33.10 -19.08
CA ASN A 734 -7.11 -32.40 -19.71
C ASN A 734 -7.15 -30.85 -19.71
N GLU A 735 -8.18 -30.22 -19.14
CA GLU A 735 -8.25 -28.76 -18.97
C GLU A 735 -7.84 -28.34 -17.54
N ILE A 736 -7.33 -27.13 -17.37
CA ILE A 736 -6.95 -26.61 -16.03
C ILE A 736 -8.22 -26.25 -15.26
N TYR A 737 -8.51 -27.01 -14.21
CA TYR A 737 -9.66 -26.80 -13.33
C TYR A 737 -9.34 -25.91 -12.11
N GLY A 738 -8.08 -25.90 -11.67
CA GLY A 738 -7.62 -25.07 -10.56
C GLY A 738 -6.11 -24.97 -10.51
N ARG A 739 -5.59 -24.01 -9.74
CA ARG A 739 -4.16 -23.82 -9.50
C ARG A 739 -3.94 -23.09 -8.18
N SER A 740 -2.77 -23.25 -7.57
CA SER A 740 -2.36 -22.35 -6.50
C SER A 740 -2.22 -20.91 -7.01
N LYS A 741 -2.37 -19.96 -6.08
CA LYS A 741 -1.90 -18.59 -6.26
C LYS A 741 -0.49 -18.49 -5.67
N CYS A 742 0.42 -17.88 -6.40
CA CYS A 742 1.71 -17.48 -5.85
C CYS A 742 1.50 -16.34 -4.84
N THR A 743 2.15 -16.42 -3.68
CA THR A 743 2.17 -15.33 -2.69
C THR A 743 3.55 -14.69 -2.68
N MET A 744 3.59 -13.39 -2.99
CA MET A 744 4.82 -12.59 -2.90
C MET A 744 5.01 -12.03 -1.49
N ASN A 745 6.25 -11.68 -1.15
CA ASN A 745 6.56 -10.91 0.06
C ASN A 745 5.94 -9.50 0.02
N SER A 746 6.01 -8.78 1.14
CA SER A 746 5.36 -7.46 1.31
C SER A 746 5.89 -6.36 0.38
N SER A 747 7.12 -6.48 -0.12
CA SER A 747 7.68 -5.58 -1.15
C SER A 747 7.30 -6.00 -2.58
N GLY A 748 6.77 -7.21 -2.77
CA GLY A 748 6.38 -7.75 -4.07
C GLY A 748 7.55 -8.13 -4.98
N VAL A 749 8.77 -8.25 -4.43
CA VAL A 749 10.04 -8.40 -5.17
C VAL A 749 10.42 -9.85 -5.40
N GLY A 750 9.99 -10.75 -4.51
CA GLY A 750 10.22 -12.19 -4.59
C GLY A 750 9.16 -12.96 -3.79
N PRO A 751 9.25 -14.31 -3.78
CA PRO A 751 8.29 -15.13 -3.07
C PRO A 751 8.19 -14.77 -1.60
N ARG A 752 7.03 -15.02 -1.03
CA ARG A 752 6.90 -15.11 0.42
C ARG A 752 7.46 -16.45 0.87
N GLN A 753 8.25 -16.42 1.92
CA GLN A 753 8.89 -17.60 2.49
C GLN A 753 8.48 -17.73 3.96
N LEU A 754 8.39 -18.96 4.43
CA LEU A 754 8.50 -19.24 5.86
C LEU A 754 9.95 -19.01 6.26
N PHE A 755 10.19 -18.44 7.44
CA PHE A 755 11.52 -18.25 7.99
C PHE A 755 11.51 -18.41 9.50
N ALA A 756 12.63 -18.84 10.08
CA ALA A 756 12.82 -18.89 11.52
C ALA A 756 14.05 -18.10 11.97
N VAL A 757 13.94 -17.49 13.14
CA VAL A 757 14.97 -16.69 13.82
C VAL A 757 15.12 -17.18 15.25
N ASN A 758 16.27 -16.92 15.86
CA ASN A 758 16.56 -17.33 17.22
C ASN A 758 15.77 -16.48 18.23
N GLY A 759 14.84 -17.11 18.97
CA GLY A 759 13.96 -16.46 19.95
C GLY A 759 14.63 -15.68 21.09
N SER A 760 15.96 -15.71 21.21
CA SER A 760 16.74 -14.91 22.17
C SER A 760 16.50 -13.40 22.09
N LEU A 761 15.98 -12.90 20.95
CA LEU A 761 15.61 -11.48 20.76
C LEU A 761 14.09 -11.19 20.88
N GLY A 762 13.27 -12.18 21.25
CA GLY A 762 11.83 -11.98 21.48
C GLY A 762 10.99 -11.67 20.24
N LEU A 763 11.53 -11.89 19.03
CA LEU A 763 10.83 -11.82 17.75
C LEU A 763 10.37 -13.24 17.36
N PRO A 764 9.06 -13.57 17.43
CA PRO A 764 8.60 -14.92 17.11
C PRO A 764 8.61 -15.20 15.60
N CYS A 765 8.85 -16.45 15.20
CA CYS A 765 8.32 -16.93 13.93
C CYS A 765 6.77 -16.97 14.04
N PHE A 766 6.06 -16.36 13.08
CA PHE A 766 4.59 -16.29 12.96
C PHE A 766 3.84 -16.24 14.30
N ILE A 767 3.62 -15.02 14.82
CA ILE A 767 3.14 -14.73 16.17
C ILE A 767 1.79 -15.43 16.46
N ASN A 768 0.99 -15.72 15.44
CA ASN A 768 -0.24 -16.52 15.54
C ASN A 768 -0.78 -16.98 14.17
N GLU A 769 -1.81 -17.84 14.19
CA GLU A 769 -2.47 -18.40 13.01
C GLU A 769 -3.01 -17.35 12.01
N ASN A 770 -3.36 -16.14 12.46
CA ASN A 770 -3.83 -15.06 11.56
C ASN A 770 -2.69 -14.48 10.70
N GLU A 771 -1.44 -14.67 11.08
CA GLU A 771 -0.28 -14.26 10.27
C GLU A 771 -0.02 -15.28 9.17
N VAL A 772 -0.06 -16.57 9.48
CA VAL A 772 -0.01 -17.63 8.45
C VAL A 772 -1.17 -17.46 7.45
N LEU A 773 -2.39 -17.17 7.93
CA LEU A 773 -3.55 -16.88 7.08
C LEU A 773 -3.45 -15.59 6.25
N ARG A 774 -2.73 -14.57 6.72
CA ARG A 774 -2.42 -13.34 5.96
C ARG A 774 -1.37 -13.57 4.88
N ASP A 775 -0.53 -14.58 5.09
CA ASP A 775 0.71 -14.77 4.36
C ASP A 775 0.60 -15.90 3.31
N CYS A 776 -0.38 -16.79 3.44
CA CYS A 776 -0.67 -17.87 2.50
C CYS A 776 -1.85 -17.58 1.55
N SER A 777 -1.90 -18.30 0.42
CA SER A 777 -3.16 -18.53 -0.31
C SER A 777 -3.79 -19.82 0.21
N LEU A 778 -4.86 -19.70 1.00
CA LEU A 778 -5.71 -20.82 1.42
C LEU A 778 -6.88 -20.96 0.43
N ASP A 779 -6.97 -22.11 -0.24
CA ASP A 779 -7.98 -22.43 -1.24
C ASP A 779 -8.63 -23.80 -0.95
N ARG A 780 -9.89 -23.99 -1.34
CA ARG A 780 -10.60 -25.27 -1.22
C ARG A 780 -11.33 -25.61 -2.52
N VAL A 781 -11.01 -26.75 -3.11
CA VAL A 781 -11.45 -27.16 -4.45
C VAL A 781 -12.13 -28.53 -4.37
N ALA A 782 -13.28 -28.69 -5.04
CA ALA A 782 -13.97 -29.97 -5.15
C ALA A 782 -13.30 -30.86 -6.22
N VAL A 783 -12.86 -32.05 -5.86
CA VAL A 783 -12.13 -32.98 -6.74
C VAL A 783 -12.93 -34.26 -7.03
N GLN A 784 -12.65 -34.89 -8.16
CA GLN A 784 -13.32 -36.10 -8.62
C GLN A 784 -12.32 -37.15 -9.14
N LYS A 785 -12.78 -38.40 -9.24
CA LYS A 785 -12.02 -39.50 -9.84
C LYS A 785 -11.56 -39.10 -11.25
N GLY A 786 -10.27 -39.25 -11.53
CA GLY A 786 -9.65 -38.88 -12.81
C GLY A 786 -9.00 -37.50 -12.84
N ASP A 787 -9.20 -36.64 -11.84
CA ASP A 787 -8.43 -35.39 -11.74
C ASP A 787 -6.94 -35.71 -11.53
N ILE A 788 -6.07 -34.96 -12.21
CA ILE A 788 -4.61 -35.03 -12.07
C ILE A 788 -4.15 -33.75 -11.38
N ILE A 789 -3.31 -33.86 -10.35
CA ILE A 789 -2.75 -32.74 -9.60
C ILE A 789 -1.23 -32.78 -9.77
N ILE A 790 -0.62 -31.72 -10.27
CA ILE A 790 0.84 -31.58 -10.35
C ILE A 790 1.25 -30.53 -9.32
N LEU A 791 2.05 -30.91 -8.34
CA LEU A 791 2.65 -30.07 -7.31
C LEU A 791 4.16 -29.98 -7.57
N SER A 792 4.75 -28.79 -7.53
CA SER A 792 6.17 -28.58 -7.83
C SER A 792 6.75 -27.31 -7.19
N SER A 793 8.08 -27.31 -7.02
CA SER A 793 8.90 -26.11 -6.82
C SER A 793 8.90 -25.19 -8.05
N ASP A 794 9.39 -23.96 -7.87
CA ASP A 794 9.49 -22.92 -8.90
C ASP A 794 10.29 -23.34 -10.15
N GLY A 795 11.32 -24.18 -9.98
CA GLY A 795 12.16 -24.70 -11.07
C GLY A 795 11.40 -25.43 -12.19
N LEU A 796 10.19 -25.96 -11.93
CA LEU A 796 9.30 -26.46 -13.00
C LEU A 796 8.49 -25.33 -13.65
N TRP A 797 7.96 -24.41 -12.84
CA TRP A 797 7.04 -23.35 -13.26
C TRP A 797 7.73 -22.24 -14.06
N ASP A 798 9.01 -21.98 -13.81
CA ASP A 798 9.84 -21.03 -14.56
C ASP A 798 10.33 -21.61 -15.90
N VAL A 799 10.47 -22.93 -16.00
CA VAL A 799 10.96 -23.62 -17.22
C VAL A 799 9.83 -24.02 -18.17
N ILE A 800 8.76 -24.68 -17.68
CA ILE A 800 7.70 -25.22 -18.53
C ILE A 800 6.52 -24.24 -18.61
N LYS A 801 6.31 -23.66 -19.80
CA LYS A 801 5.18 -22.76 -20.06
C LYS A 801 3.84 -23.51 -20.08
N GLY A 802 2.74 -22.82 -19.76
CA GLY A 802 1.41 -23.41 -19.62
C GLY A 802 0.93 -24.24 -20.83
N ASP A 803 1.25 -23.82 -22.06
CA ASP A 803 0.90 -24.56 -23.27
C ASP A 803 1.68 -25.88 -23.40
N GLN A 804 2.97 -25.86 -23.05
CA GLN A 804 3.82 -27.06 -23.02
C GLN A 804 3.35 -28.01 -21.91
N LEU A 805 3.05 -27.49 -20.71
CA LEU A 805 2.49 -28.25 -19.60
C LEU A 805 1.18 -28.95 -19.98
N HIS A 806 0.25 -28.23 -20.62
CA HIS A 806 -1.00 -28.81 -21.14
C HIS A 806 -0.74 -29.90 -22.17
N GLN A 807 0.20 -29.72 -23.09
CA GLN A 807 0.58 -30.76 -24.08
C GLN A 807 1.16 -32.02 -23.40
N ILE A 808 2.05 -31.85 -22.42
CA ILE A 808 2.66 -32.97 -21.66
C ILE A 808 1.59 -33.73 -20.88
N VAL A 809 0.66 -33.05 -20.20
CA VAL A 809 -0.46 -33.71 -19.49
C VAL A 809 -1.35 -34.46 -20.48
N LYS A 810 -1.74 -33.83 -21.59
CA LYS A 810 -2.61 -34.42 -22.61
C LYS A 810 -1.99 -35.65 -23.29
N ARG A 811 -0.66 -35.65 -23.51
CA ARG A 811 0.12 -36.81 -24.00
C ARG A 811 0.13 -37.99 -23.01
N ASN A 812 -0.03 -37.74 -21.72
CA ASN A 812 0.10 -38.74 -20.65
C ASN A 812 -1.20 -39.05 -19.90
N ALA A 813 -2.34 -38.48 -20.30
CA ALA A 813 -3.64 -38.64 -19.65
C ALA A 813 -4.03 -40.10 -19.40
N ASN A 814 -3.78 -40.98 -20.39
CA ASN A 814 -4.09 -42.40 -20.35
C ASN A 814 -2.87 -43.28 -19.99
N LYS A 815 -1.70 -42.69 -19.73
CA LYS A 815 -0.46 -43.39 -19.38
C LYS A 815 -0.38 -43.70 -17.87
N HIS A 816 0.66 -44.43 -17.48
CA HIS A 816 1.00 -44.61 -16.07
C HIS A 816 1.40 -43.26 -15.44
N LEU A 817 1.25 -43.12 -14.12
CA LEU A 817 1.41 -41.82 -13.47
C LEU A 817 2.88 -41.37 -13.41
N GLN A 818 3.80 -42.34 -13.33
CA GLN A 818 5.24 -42.08 -13.40
C GLN A 818 5.63 -41.52 -14.78
N ASP A 819 5.09 -42.04 -15.88
CA ASP A 819 5.36 -41.56 -17.24
C ASP A 819 5.07 -40.05 -17.42
N LEU A 820 4.12 -39.51 -16.65
CA LEU A 820 3.86 -38.06 -16.60
C LEU A 820 4.91 -37.31 -15.78
N ALA A 821 5.31 -37.82 -14.61
CA ALA A 821 6.39 -37.22 -13.81
C ALA A 821 7.73 -37.22 -14.58
N ASP A 822 7.99 -38.29 -15.34
CA ASP A 822 9.22 -38.50 -16.11
C ASP A 822 9.23 -37.65 -17.40
N ASP A 823 8.11 -37.55 -18.13
CA ASP A 823 7.99 -36.62 -19.27
C ASP A 823 8.11 -35.15 -18.81
N LEU A 824 7.53 -34.80 -17.64
CA LEU A 824 7.66 -33.46 -17.04
C LEU A 824 9.10 -33.16 -16.67
N LEU A 825 9.78 -34.05 -15.93
CA LEU A 825 11.17 -33.83 -15.55
C LEU A 825 12.08 -33.78 -16.78
N SER A 826 11.87 -34.64 -17.79
CA SER A 826 12.69 -34.62 -19.02
C SER A 826 12.60 -33.28 -19.76
N GLN A 827 11.39 -32.74 -19.90
CA GLN A 827 11.17 -31.43 -20.52
C GLN A 827 11.67 -30.27 -19.65
N ALA A 828 11.62 -30.40 -18.32
CA ALA A 828 12.26 -29.45 -17.43
C ALA A 828 13.79 -29.49 -17.59
N VAL A 829 14.41 -30.67 -17.57
CA VAL A 829 15.87 -30.89 -17.68
C VAL A 829 16.44 -30.32 -18.99
N GLU A 830 15.73 -30.42 -20.10
CA GLU A 830 16.12 -29.78 -21.38
C GLU A 830 16.24 -28.24 -21.24
N GLY A 831 15.24 -27.58 -20.64
CA GLY A 831 15.27 -26.14 -20.39
C GLY A 831 16.17 -25.72 -19.23
N TYR A 832 16.38 -26.61 -18.27
CA TYR A 832 17.19 -26.44 -17.07
C TYR A 832 18.69 -26.37 -17.41
N ILE A 833 19.18 -27.32 -18.21
CA ILE A 833 20.58 -27.35 -18.68
C ILE A 833 20.92 -26.08 -19.48
N ALA A 834 19.95 -25.51 -20.20
CA ALA A 834 20.12 -24.28 -20.97
C ALA A 834 20.18 -23.00 -20.11
N ASN A 835 19.63 -22.99 -18.88
CA ASN A 835 19.49 -21.79 -18.05
C ASN A 835 20.28 -21.84 -16.72
N GLY A 836 20.64 -23.04 -16.25
CA GLY A 836 21.55 -23.30 -15.14
C GLY A 836 21.04 -22.89 -13.76
N ARG A 837 19.74 -23.07 -13.48
CA ARG A 837 19.06 -22.49 -12.31
C ARG A 837 18.16 -23.49 -11.59
N ASP A 838 18.29 -23.42 -10.26
CA ASP A 838 17.45 -23.99 -9.20
C ASP A 838 17.34 -25.51 -9.08
N ASP A 839 16.53 -26.02 -8.15
CA ASP A 839 16.32 -27.46 -7.95
C ASP A 839 14.88 -27.80 -8.38
N ILE A 840 14.57 -29.09 -8.61
CA ILE A 840 13.27 -29.50 -9.12
C ILE A 840 12.78 -30.75 -8.39
N LEU A 841 11.66 -30.62 -7.68
CA LEU A 841 10.86 -31.71 -7.14
C LEU A 841 9.44 -31.66 -7.72
N ILE A 842 9.02 -32.72 -8.38
CA ILE A 842 7.70 -32.86 -9.02
C ILE A 842 6.92 -33.99 -8.33
N ILE A 843 5.76 -33.66 -7.77
CA ILE A 843 4.83 -34.62 -7.17
C ILE A 843 3.54 -34.65 -7.98
N VAL A 844 3.30 -35.74 -8.70
CA VAL A 844 2.14 -35.93 -9.57
C VAL A 844 1.15 -36.88 -8.91
N CYS A 845 -0.05 -36.40 -8.61
CA CYS A 845 -1.13 -37.19 -8.02
C CYS A 845 -2.25 -37.42 -9.04
N ARG A 846 -2.91 -38.59 -9.00
CA ARG A 846 -4.15 -38.87 -9.73
C ARG A 846 -5.22 -39.29 -8.72
N VAL A 847 -6.32 -38.54 -8.69
CA VAL A 847 -7.45 -38.79 -7.79
C VAL A 847 -8.18 -40.05 -8.24
N ASP A 848 -8.30 -41.03 -7.35
CA ASP A 848 -8.96 -42.31 -7.63
C ASP A 848 -10.00 -42.64 -6.55
N SER A 849 -10.78 -43.70 -6.77
CA SER A 849 -11.65 -44.30 -5.76
C SER A 849 -10.85 -45.26 -4.89
N SER A 850 -11.04 -45.24 -3.58
CA SER A 850 -10.61 -46.36 -2.75
C SER A 850 -11.40 -47.62 -3.15
N LEU A 851 -10.70 -48.74 -3.33
CA LEU A 851 -11.31 -50.07 -3.32
C LEU A 851 -11.81 -50.42 -1.91
#